data_AF-A0A316QIA7-F1
#
_entry.id   AF-A0A316QIA7-F1
#
_cell.length_a   1.000
_cell.length_b   1.000
_cell.length_c   1.000
_cell.angle_alpha   90.00
_cell.angle_beta   90.00
_cell.angle_gamma   90.00
#
_symmetry.space_group_name_H-M   'P 1'
#
loop_
_entity.id
_entity.type
_entity.pdbx_description
1 polymer ?
#
loop_
_entity_poly.entity_id
_entity_poly.type
_entity_poly.pdbx_seq_one_letter_code
_entity_poly.pdbx_strand_id
1 'polypeptide(L)'
;MLRSRNLDDQTFGDIMEYALGRLPWLCPAWTDHNAHDPGITILELMAWYKEMQQYHMNVVTEELKQKFLKLLGVVPAPAQPAACLVRPSWEEGQEYPLLTRLENGEGICFELQEPAKAGGQVTAIYLNGPQGAQDMTGIMGQPGITIWPFLSRKGGGQLIIGISGEERVMRLWFQVDDKRPVDRNPFAPGQAAPRTLAWRCSGLDALPQVQDETHGLSHSGFITFTFPEGFGESDGGCGLPLRRYLTVEETCHGCEEDVRLSQVSAGWFRCRQQETWARYSWYRIGPEETTLLLQDGVSQAGGVYLFLREEAGLRVAEWAQRPTADGLAVTVQGAGSVQDGQDNLLVVSQDALRYNRLLYPSTGLPNMAVELDLGGRQVLPETLALVCDTRCQDGQVRPRLWRYVTDLSACGPRDLAFTFDPAGEQLLFGDGAHGAVPPRGEQGIMIASMALSYCSGGNVPENCGLTFADGSPGDNRAAVGGREAQSLQDAATAFLRSMEDTYKCVSQADYERLALATPGLRVAQAKAIAGFDPDEPTGHSRIPVVTVVVRPWSAQERPMPDAAFMAAIQAQLERYRPVCTSVKVVPPQYVPVGISLQVRGRGPGLEAAIRKQVEAYLETGRQGRAIGDPVVKDDLMAELMSLDGVMQVERLELRALRPDCYEDPRGDLRLKQNAIAYLGSLDLQTR
;
A
#
# COMPACT_ATOMS: atom_id res chain seq x y z
N MET A 1 6.07 23.53 7.56
CA MET A 1 7.40 23.35 6.97
C MET A 1 8.00 24.74 6.87
N LEU A 2 9.28 24.94 7.17
CA LEU A 2 9.92 26.26 7.28
C LEU A 2 9.35 27.21 6.22
N ARG A 3 8.37 28.05 6.60
CA ARG A 3 8.01 29.19 5.76
C ARG A 3 9.33 29.91 5.62
N SER A 4 9.80 30.17 4.39
CA SER A 4 10.97 31.03 4.25
C SER A 4 10.55 32.32 4.94
N ARG A 5 11.09 32.48 6.15
CA ARG A 5 10.80 33.64 6.94
C ARG A 5 11.67 34.65 6.25
N ASN A 6 11.05 35.64 5.63
CA ASN A 6 11.79 36.71 5.01
C ASN A 6 12.59 37.36 6.14
N LEU A 7 13.88 37.03 6.23
CA LEU A 7 14.75 37.41 7.35
C LEU A 7 15.09 38.89 7.25
N ASP A 8 15.15 39.38 6.00
CA ASP A 8 15.34 40.77 5.63
C ASP A 8 14.54 41.04 4.35
N ASP A 9 13.54 41.91 4.45
CA ASP A 9 12.56 42.24 3.42
C ASP A 9 12.76 43.64 2.83
N GLN A 10 13.88 44.32 3.14
CA GLN A 10 14.20 45.63 2.57
C GLN A 10 14.41 45.52 1.06
N THR A 11 13.65 46.31 0.30
CA THR A 11 13.85 46.43 -1.15
C THR A 11 15.02 47.37 -1.46
N PHE A 12 15.50 47.36 -2.71
CA PHE A 12 16.44 48.36 -3.22
C PHE A 12 16.05 49.79 -2.82
N GLY A 13 14.76 50.13 -2.94
CA GLY A 13 14.23 51.45 -2.58
C GLY A 13 14.40 51.76 -1.10
N ASP A 14 14.06 50.82 -0.22
CA ASP A 14 14.18 50.98 1.23
C ASP A 14 15.65 51.15 1.65
N ILE A 15 16.56 50.42 0.99
CA ILE A 15 18.00 50.50 1.24
C ILE A 15 18.55 51.87 0.80
N MET A 16 18.14 52.33 -0.38
CA MET A 16 18.56 53.63 -0.92
C MET A 16 18.01 54.78 -0.08
N GLU A 17 16.74 54.75 0.31
CA GLU A 17 16.13 55.76 1.16
C GLU A 17 16.83 55.83 2.53
N TYR A 18 17.11 54.68 3.14
CA TYR A 18 17.85 54.61 4.39
C TYR A 18 19.28 55.18 4.25
N ALA A 19 19.99 54.86 3.18
CA ALA A 19 21.33 55.36 2.93
C ALA A 19 21.35 56.88 2.68
N LEU A 20 20.47 57.37 1.81
CA LEU A 20 20.32 58.80 1.50
C LEU A 20 19.93 59.60 2.74
N GLY A 21 19.01 59.11 3.56
CA GLY A 21 18.60 59.74 4.81
C GLY A 21 19.73 59.89 5.84
N ARG A 22 20.79 59.09 5.73
CA ARG A 22 21.97 59.12 6.62
C ARG A 22 23.10 60.02 6.10
N LEU A 23 23.14 60.34 4.81
CA LEU A 23 24.19 61.16 4.19
C LEU A 23 24.38 62.54 4.85
N PRO A 24 23.33 63.30 5.22
CA PRO A 24 23.49 64.61 5.84
C PRO A 24 24.26 64.57 7.18
N TRP A 25 24.22 63.44 7.88
CA TRP A 25 24.91 63.26 9.16
C TRP A 25 26.29 62.62 9.00
N LEU A 26 26.41 61.61 8.13
CA LEU A 26 27.67 60.89 7.90
C LEU A 26 28.67 61.67 7.06
N CYS A 27 28.18 62.33 6.01
CA CYS A 27 28.98 63.05 5.02
C CYS A 27 28.37 64.42 4.71
N PRO A 28 28.35 65.38 5.65
CA PRO A 28 27.70 66.68 5.46
C PRO A 28 28.25 67.50 4.28
N ALA A 29 29.49 67.21 3.85
CA ALA A 29 30.13 67.86 2.71
C ALA A 29 29.65 67.33 1.34
N TRP A 30 28.96 66.19 1.30
CA TRP A 30 28.44 65.60 0.07
C TRP A 30 27.00 66.06 -0.15
N THR A 31 26.83 67.04 -1.05
CA THR A 31 25.55 67.75 -1.26
C THR A 31 24.83 67.36 -2.55
N ASP A 32 25.51 66.69 -3.47
CA ASP A 32 24.93 66.24 -4.74
C ASP A 32 24.44 64.79 -4.63
N HIS A 33 23.13 64.60 -4.52
CA HIS A 33 22.48 63.29 -4.39
C HIS A 33 21.72 62.89 -5.66
N ASN A 34 22.08 63.45 -6.81
CA ASN A 34 21.44 63.12 -8.08
C ASN A 34 22.07 61.89 -8.74
N ALA A 35 21.35 61.27 -9.69
CA ALA A 35 21.78 60.05 -10.38
C ALA A 35 23.09 60.16 -11.19
N HIS A 36 23.58 61.37 -11.47
CA HIS A 36 24.84 61.58 -12.19
C HIS A 36 26.06 61.63 -11.25
N ASP A 37 25.84 61.72 -9.94
CA ASP A 37 26.92 61.67 -8.97
C ASP A 37 27.46 60.22 -8.85
N PRO A 38 28.78 60.00 -9.02
CA PRO A 38 29.35 58.67 -9.00
C PRO A 38 29.23 57.98 -7.63
N GLY A 39 29.14 58.75 -6.54
CA GLY A 39 28.91 58.22 -5.20
C GLY A 39 27.49 57.64 -5.06
N ILE A 40 26.49 58.28 -5.67
CA ILE A 40 25.12 57.76 -5.76
C ILE A 40 25.10 56.48 -6.59
N THR A 41 25.80 56.43 -7.73
CA THR A 41 25.92 55.20 -8.53
C THR A 41 26.54 54.05 -7.74
N ILE A 42 27.53 54.31 -6.88
CA ILE A 42 28.13 53.29 -6.00
C ILE A 42 27.12 52.83 -4.94
N LEU A 43 26.34 53.74 -4.34
CA LEU A 43 25.29 53.39 -3.39
C LEU A 43 24.21 52.52 -4.04
N GLU A 44 23.79 52.84 -5.26
CA GLU A 44 22.84 52.03 -6.03
C GLU A 44 23.40 50.61 -6.28
N LEU A 45 24.66 50.50 -6.71
CA LEU A 45 25.31 49.20 -6.91
C LEU A 45 25.36 48.38 -5.60
N MET A 46 25.68 49.04 -4.48
CA MET A 46 25.74 48.39 -3.17
C MET A 46 24.36 48.00 -2.65
N ALA A 47 23.33 48.82 -2.90
CA ALA A 47 21.94 48.50 -2.57
C ALA A 47 21.46 47.28 -3.35
N TRP A 48 21.74 47.24 -4.66
CA TRP A 48 21.45 46.08 -5.50
C TRP A 48 22.21 44.82 -5.03
N TYR A 49 23.51 44.95 -4.72
CA TYR A 49 24.30 43.82 -4.23
C TYR A 49 23.75 43.28 -2.89
N LYS A 50 23.36 44.17 -1.97
CA LYS A 50 22.71 43.79 -0.70
C LYS A 50 21.39 43.07 -0.94
N GLU A 51 20.53 43.59 -1.81
CA GLU A 51 19.25 42.96 -2.16
C GLU A 51 19.44 41.56 -2.76
N MET A 52 20.43 41.39 -3.63
CA MET A 52 20.79 40.07 -4.17
C MET A 52 21.28 39.11 -3.08
N GLN A 53 22.10 39.57 -2.12
CA GLN A 53 22.51 38.74 -0.97
C GLN A 53 21.33 38.36 -0.08
N GLN A 54 20.40 39.29 0.19
CA GLN A 54 19.17 39.01 0.94
C GLN A 54 18.33 37.95 0.24
N TYR A 55 18.16 38.05 -1.09
CA TYR A 55 17.48 37.03 -1.88
C TYR A 55 18.09 35.64 -1.64
N HIS A 56 19.42 35.50 -1.77
CA HIS A 56 20.09 34.22 -1.53
C HIS A 56 19.95 33.72 -0.09
N MET A 57 19.96 34.60 0.90
CA MET A 57 19.73 34.23 2.31
C MET A 57 18.30 33.77 2.59
N ASN A 58 17.32 34.32 1.88
CA ASN A 58 15.91 33.98 2.03
C ASN A 58 15.50 32.70 1.27
N VAL A 59 16.37 32.18 0.40
CA VAL A 59 16.12 30.96 -0.37
C VAL A 59 16.54 29.73 0.44
N VAL A 60 15.54 28.90 0.76
CA VAL A 60 15.79 27.54 1.26
C VAL A 60 15.81 26.59 0.06
N THR A 61 17.00 26.14 -0.32
CA THR A 61 17.20 25.19 -1.44
C THR A 61 16.60 23.83 -1.13
N GLU A 62 16.27 23.04 -2.18
CA GLU A 62 15.79 21.66 -2.01
C GLU A 62 16.82 20.79 -1.26
N GLU A 63 18.12 21.00 -1.51
CA GLU A 63 19.20 20.31 -0.79
C GLU A 63 19.15 20.59 0.73
N LEU A 64 18.91 21.85 1.13
CA LEU A 64 18.74 22.20 2.54
C LEU A 64 17.47 21.57 3.13
N LYS A 65 16.36 21.55 2.39
CA LYS A 65 15.12 20.87 2.84
C LYS A 65 15.36 19.38 3.06
N GLN A 66 16.06 18.72 2.14
CA GLN A 66 16.42 17.31 2.26
C GLN A 66 17.29 17.06 3.50
N LYS A 67 18.30 17.90 3.75
CA LYS A 67 19.15 17.83 4.96
C LYS A 67 18.34 18.02 6.24
N PHE A 68 17.40 18.97 6.28
CA PHE A 68 16.54 19.17 7.45
C PHE A 68 15.60 17.98 7.68
N LEU A 69 14.97 17.46 6.63
CA LEU A 69 14.13 16.25 6.74
C LEU A 69 14.95 15.06 7.24
N LYS A 70 16.17 14.88 6.72
CA LYS A 70 17.10 13.85 7.18
C LYS A 70 17.44 14.00 8.68
N LEU A 71 17.70 15.21 9.16
CA LEU A 71 17.93 15.47 10.59
C LEU A 71 16.71 15.13 11.45
N LEU A 72 15.51 15.32 10.91
CA LEU A 72 14.25 14.93 11.56
C LEU A 72 13.96 13.41 11.44
N GLY A 73 14.83 12.64 10.79
CA GLY A 73 14.64 11.21 10.53
C GLY A 73 13.57 10.91 9.48
N VAL A 74 13.15 11.90 8.70
CA VAL A 74 12.14 11.75 7.65
C VAL A 74 12.82 11.31 6.36
N VAL A 75 12.41 10.14 5.85
CA VAL A 75 12.82 9.62 4.55
C VAL A 75 11.60 9.67 3.63
N PRO A 76 11.64 10.43 2.52
CA PRO A 76 10.55 10.44 1.56
C PRO A 76 10.24 9.04 1.04
N ALA A 77 8.96 8.71 0.86
CA ALA A 77 8.58 7.42 0.27
C ALA A 77 9.14 7.30 -1.16
N PRO A 78 9.73 6.15 -1.53
CA PRO A 78 10.29 5.96 -2.87
C PRO A 78 9.17 5.90 -3.91
N ALA A 79 9.54 6.13 -5.17
CA ALA A 79 8.67 5.87 -6.30
C ALA A 79 8.24 4.40 -6.32
N GLN A 80 7.02 4.13 -6.78
CA GLN A 80 6.50 2.77 -6.89
C GLN A 80 5.90 2.57 -8.27
N PRO A 81 6.26 1.48 -8.97
CA PRO A 81 5.61 1.09 -10.21
C PRO A 81 4.21 0.55 -9.92
N ALA A 82 3.31 0.69 -10.90
CA ALA A 82 2.02 0.03 -10.86
C ALA A 82 2.18 -1.50 -10.93
N ALA A 83 1.22 -2.23 -10.36
CA ALA A 83 1.18 -3.68 -10.42
C ALA A 83 -0.21 -4.16 -10.83
N CYS A 84 -0.26 -5.27 -11.56
CA CYS A 84 -1.49 -5.91 -11.99
C CYS A 84 -1.34 -7.43 -11.99
N LEU A 85 -2.46 -8.11 -12.26
CA LEU A 85 -2.46 -9.52 -12.61
C LEU A 85 -2.66 -9.65 -14.11
N VAL A 86 -1.93 -10.57 -14.73
CA VAL A 86 -2.08 -10.95 -16.13
C VAL A 86 -2.41 -12.42 -16.25
N ARG A 87 -3.29 -12.75 -17.18
CA ARG A 87 -3.61 -14.11 -17.60
C ARG A 87 -3.30 -14.24 -19.09
N PRO A 88 -2.21 -14.94 -19.45
CA PRO A 88 -1.88 -15.20 -20.85
C PRO A 88 -2.96 -16.02 -21.56
N SER A 89 -3.14 -15.79 -22.86
CA SER A 89 -3.70 -16.80 -23.74
C SER A 89 -2.64 -17.86 -24.02
N TRP A 90 -2.93 -19.12 -23.73
CA TRP A 90 -1.98 -20.22 -23.87
C TRP A 90 -2.13 -20.93 -25.22
N GLU A 91 -1.01 -21.26 -25.83
CA GLU A 91 -0.90 -22.44 -26.69
C GLU A 91 -0.41 -23.66 -25.88
N GLU A 92 -0.63 -24.87 -26.40
CA GLU A 92 -0.28 -26.11 -25.69
C GLU A 92 1.25 -26.20 -25.47
N GLY A 93 1.67 -26.33 -24.20
CA GLY A 93 3.09 -26.42 -23.83
C GLY A 93 3.82 -25.08 -23.71
N GLN A 94 3.12 -23.94 -23.84
CA GLN A 94 3.72 -22.61 -23.73
C GLN A 94 3.98 -22.20 -22.27
N GLU A 95 5.19 -21.70 -22.02
CA GLU A 95 5.60 -21.11 -20.75
C GLU A 95 6.26 -19.76 -20.99
N TYR A 96 5.99 -18.80 -20.12
CA TYR A 96 6.65 -17.50 -20.12
C TYR A 96 7.58 -17.40 -18.92
N PRO A 97 8.88 -17.15 -19.14
CA PRO A 97 9.81 -16.99 -18.03
C PRO A 97 9.57 -15.73 -17.18
N LEU A 98 10.26 -15.68 -16.03
CA LEU A 98 10.33 -14.49 -15.18
C LEU A 98 10.86 -13.29 -15.99
N LEU A 99 10.33 -12.08 -15.78
CA LEU A 99 10.68 -10.85 -16.51
C LEU A 99 10.37 -10.87 -18.02
N THR A 100 9.54 -11.79 -18.52
CA THR A 100 8.99 -11.64 -19.86
C THR A 100 8.15 -10.37 -19.94
N ARG A 101 8.36 -9.61 -21.02
CA ARG A 101 7.71 -8.32 -21.26
C ARG A 101 6.35 -8.48 -21.93
N LEU A 102 5.44 -7.60 -21.51
CA LEU A 102 4.17 -7.32 -22.15
C LEU A 102 4.06 -5.83 -22.39
N GLU A 103 3.51 -5.43 -23.53
CA GLU A 103 3.31 -4.03 -23.88
C GLU A 103 1.89 -3.79 -24.36
N ASN A 104 1.34 -2.61 -24.04
CA ASN A 104 0.09 -2.14 -24.64
C ASN A 104 0.34 -1.32 -25.90
N GLY A 105 -0.72 -0.92 -26.60
CA GLY A 105 -0.63 -0.08 -27.81
C GLY A 105 -0.04 1.32 -27.60
N GLU A 106 0.13 1.76 -26.35
CA GLU A 106 0.77 3.04 -25.98
C GLU A 106 2.26 2.88 -25.66
N GLY A 107 2.81 1.65 -25.71
CA GLY A 107 4.21 1.36 -25.39
C GLY A 107 4.51 1.27 -23.89
N ILE A 108 3.49 1.10 -23.04
CA ILE A 108 3.67 0.91 -21.59
C ILE A 108 4.06 -0.55 -21.33
N CYS A 109 5.31 -0.75 -20.90
CA CYS A 109 5.87 -2.06 -20.62
C CYS A 109 5.55 -2.56 -19.20
N PHE A 110 5.18 -3.84 -19.12
CA PHE A 110 4.99 -4.63 -17.91
C PHE A 110 5.88 -5.88 -17.97
N GLU A 111 6.40 -6.31 -16.83
CA GLU A 111 7.20 -7.52 -16.72
C GLU A 111 6.59 -8.49 -15.71
N LEU A 112 6.54 -9.77 -16.11
CA LEU A 112 6.16 -10.86 -15.21
C LEU A 112 7.10 -10.91 -14.00
N GLN A 113 6.53 -11.02 -12.81
CA GLN A 113 7.26 -11.11 -11.54
C GLN A 113 7.50 -12.56 -11.10
N GLU A 114 7.02 -13.52 -11.89
CA GLU A 114 7.16 -14.96 -11.70
C GLU A 114 6.98 -15.67 -13.05
N PRO A 115 7.52 -16.89 -13.24
CA PRO A 115 7.27 -17.67 -14.45
C PRO A 115 5.78 -17.99 -14.58
N ALA A 116 5.23 -17.81 -15.78
CA ALA A 116 3.85 -18.13 -16.10
C ALA A 116 3.78 -19.44 -16.90
N LYS A 117 3.05 -20.42 -16.38
CA LYS A 117 2.89 -21.75 -16.98
C LYS A 117 1.42 -22.07 -17.15
N ALA A 118 1.07 -22.69 -18.28
CA ALA A 118 -0.27 -23.23 -18.47
C ALA A 118 -0.56 -24.30 -17.41
N GLY A 119 -1.80 -24.31 -16.89
CA GLY A 119 -2.22 -25.26 -15.88
C GLY A 119 -3.73 -25.41 -15.80
N GLY A 120 -4.18 -26.12 -14.77
CA GLY A 120 -5.57 -26.38 -14.46
C GLY A 120 -6.41 -25.11 -14.38
N GLN A 121 -7.69 -25.26 -14.70
CA GLN A 121 -8.65 -24.17 -14.72
C GLN A 121 -9.79 -24.41 -13.74
N VAL A 122 -10.48 -23.34 -13.36
CA VAL A 122 -11.77 -23.46 -12.68
C VAL A 122 -12.82 -23.79 -13.73
N THR A 123 -13.42 -24.97 -13.62
CA THR A 123 -14.37 -25.50 -14.61
C THR A 123 -15.82 -25.38 -14.16
N ALA A 124 -16.07 -25.28 -12.85
CA ALA A 124 -17.41 -25.11 -12.32
C ALA A 124 -17.41 -24.46 -10.93
N ILE A 125 -18.49 -23.75 -10.60
CA ILE A 125 -18.70 -23.14 -9.29
C ILE A 125 -20.14 -23.43 -8.86
N TYR A 126 -20.30 -24.10 -7.71
CA TYR A 126 -21.60 -24.43 -7.14
C TYR A 126 -21.75 -23.85 -5.74
N LEU A 127 -22.98 -23.48 -5.39
CA LEU A 127 -23.39 -23.21 -4.01
C LEU A 127 -24.24 -24.37 -3.51
N ASN A 128 -23.76 -25.04 -2.47
CA ASN A 128 -24.51 -26.12 -1.84
C ASN A 128 -25.19 -25.60 -0.56
N GLY A 129 -26.51 -25.55 -0.58
CA GLY A 129 -27.33 -25.05 0.52
C GLY A 129 -28.48 -25.99 0.89
N PRO A 130 -29.43 -25.53 1.71
CA PRO A 130 -30.55 -26.37 2.20
C PRO A 130 -31.45 -26.92 1.09
N GLN A 131 -31.46 -26.28 -0.08
CA GLN A 131 -32.28 -26.68 -1.24
C GLN A 131 -31.49 -27.52 -2.27
N GLY A 132 -30.26 -27.93 -1.94
CA GLY A 132 -29.35 -28.64 -2.82
C GLY A 132 -28.32 -27.73 -3.51
N ALA A 133 -27.52 -28.32 -4.39
CA ALA A 133 -26.46 -27.63 -5.12
C ALA A 133 -27.03 -26.81 -6.30
N GLN A 134 -26.62 -25.55 -6.40
CA GLN A 134 -26.99 -24.63 -7.48
C GLN A 134 -25.75 -24.26 -8.29
N ASP A 135 -25.85 -24.31 -9.62
CA ASP A 135 -24.74 -23.99 -10.53
C ASP A 135 -24.65 -22.47 -10.76
N MET A 136 -23.54 -21.87 -10.30
CA MET A 136 -23.24 -20.45 -10.47
C MET A 136 -22.26 -20.20 -11.63
N THR A 137 -21.76 -21.23 -12.30
CA THR A 137 -20.64 -21.14 -13.25
C THR A 137 -20.88 -20.08 -14.33
N GLY A 138 -22.08 -20.03 -14.91
CA GLY A 138 -22.41 -19.12 -16.01
C GLY A 138 -22.53 -17.64 -15.63
N ILE A 139 -22.68 -17.32 -14.33
CA ILE A 139 -22.85 -15.94 -13.85
C ILE A 139 -21.57 -15.36 -13.22
N MET A 140 -20.58 -16.19 -12.91
CA MET A 140 -19.33 -15.75 -12.29
C MET A 140 -18.51 -14.89 -13.25
N GLY A 141 -17.95 -13.78 -12.75
CA GLY A 141 -17.19 -12.81 -13.53
C GLY A 141 -18.04 -11.81 -14.34
N GLN A 142 -19.38 -11.93 -14.37
CA GLN A 142 -20.23 -10.93 -15.02
C GLN A 142 -20.20 -9.60 -14.24
N PRO A 143 -20.09 -8.44 -14.92
CA PRO A 143 -20.03 -7.14 -14.26
C PRO A 143 -21.23 -6.89 -13.34
N GLY A 144 -20.94 -6.54 -12.07
CA GLY A 144 -21.95 -6.25 -11.07
C GLY A 144 -22.63 -7.47 -10.43
N ILE A 145 -22.31 -8.69 -10.86
CA ILE A 145 -22.81 -9.92 -10.23
C ILE A 145 -21.87 -10.34 -9.11
N THR A 146 -22.45 -10.68 -7.96
CA THR A 146 -21.76 -11.27 -6.82
C THR A 146 -22.59 -12.42 -6.26
N ILE A 147 -21.91 -13.38 -5.65
CA ILE A 147 -22.53 -14.48 -4.91
C ILE A 147 -22.16 -14.38 -3.42
N TRP A 148 -23.00 -14.97 -2.55
CA TRP A 148 -22.82 -15.02 -1.10
C TRP A 148 -22.67 -16.48 -0.65
N PRO A 149 -21.45 -17.04 -0.68
CA PRO A 149 -21.31 -18.49 -0.64
C PRO A 149 -21.73 -19.14 0.68
N PHE A 150 -21.66 -18.40 1.78
CA PHE A 150 -21.92 -18.90 3.13
C PHE A 150 -23.23 -18.37 3.73
N LEU A 151 -23.99 -17.56 2.97
CA LEU A 151 -25.22 -16.95 3.45
C LEU A 151 -26.45 -17.80 3.11
N SER A 152 -26.98 -18.53 4.09
CA SER A 152 -28.05 -19.52 3.86
C SER A 152 -29.32 -18.96 3.24
N ARG A 153 -29.73 -17.73 3.61
CA ARG A 153 -30.89 -17.05 2.99
C ARG A 153 -30.71 -16.72 1.50
N LYS A 154 -29.50 -16.84 0.97
CA LYS A 154 -29.15 -16.66 -0.45
C LYS A 154 -28.82 -17.99 -1.12
N GLY A 155 -29.19 -19.12 -0.52
CA GLY A 155 -28.90 -20.46 -1.05
C GLY A 155 -27.50 -20.97 -0.73
N GLY A 156 -26.68 -20.20 0.01
CA GLY A 156 -25.33 -20.57 0.39
C GLY A 156 -25.24 -21.52 1.59
N GLY A 157 -24.09 -22.12 1.77
CA GLY A 157 -23.78 -23.02 2.88
C GLY A 157 -22.35 -23.54 2.71
N GLN A 158 -22.09 -24.10 1.53
CA GLN A 158 -20.76 -24.51 1.10
C GLN A 158 -20.51 -23.99 -0.31
N LEU A 159 -19.28 -23.57 -0.59
CA LEU A 159 -18.82 -23.26 -1.93
C LEU A 159 -18.06 -24.47 -2.46
N ILE A 160 -18.49 -24.99 -3.62
CA ILE A 160 -17.85 -26.12 -4.29
C ILE A 160 -17.25 -25.61 -5.60
N ILE A 161 -15.94 -25.79 -5.76
CA ILE A 161 -15.15 -25.31 -6.90
C ILE A 161 -14.65 -26.53 -7.67
N GLY A 162 -15.15 -26.72 -8.88
CA GLY A 162 -14.64 -27.71 -9.81
C GLY A 162 -13.39 -27.20 -10.49
N ILE A 163 -12.33 -27.99 -10.48
CA ILE A 163 -11.05 -27.68 -11.12
C ILE A 163 -10.65 -28.78 -12.10
N SER A 164 -9.85 -28.40 -13.10
CA SER A 164 -9.13 -29.31 -13.99
C SER A 164 -7.63 -29.33 -13.67
N GLY A 165 -6.87 -30.12 -14.42
CA GLY A 165 -5.43 -30.31 -14.22
C GLY A 165 -5.13 -31.40 -13.19
N GLU A 166 -3.88 -31.83 -13.13
CA GLU A 166 -3.36 -32.86 -12.21
C GLU A 166 -2.24 -32.31 -11.32
N GLU A 167 -2.07 -30.99 -11.27
CA GLU A 167 -0.99 -30.37 -10.53
C GLU A 167 -1.12 -30.65 -9.03
N ARG A 168 0.04 -30.88 -8.40
CA ARG A 168 0.13 -31.00 -6.94
C ARG A 168 -0.05 -29.65 -6.25
N VAL A 169 0.36 -28.57 -6.90
CA VAL A 169 0.24 -27.19 -6.39
C VAL A 169 -0.56 -26.37 -7.39
N MET A 170 -1.64 -25.74 -6.93
CA MET A 170 -2.50 -24.89 -7.74
C MET A 170 -2.81 -23.59 -7.01
N ARG A 171 -2.73 -22.47 -7.73
CA ARG A 171 -3.04 -21.15 -7.21
C ARG A 171 -4.31 -20.61 -7.85
N LEU A 172 -5.27 -20.24 -7.01
CA LEU A 172 -6.55 -19.66 -7.44
C LEU A 172 -6.65 -18.21 -6.99
N TRP A 173 -7.05 -17.34 -7.90
CA TRP A 173 -7.41 -15.96 -7.61
C TRP A 173 -8.87 -15.87 -7.21
N PHE A 174 -9.13 -15.30 -6.04
CA PHE A 174 -10.45 -14.98 -5.53
C PHE A 174 -10.67 -13.48 -5.64
N GLN A 175 -11.67 -13.08 -6.43
CA GLN A 175 -12.11 -11.70 -6.53
C GLN A 175 -13.26 -11.46 -5.57
N VAL A 176 -12.98 -10.75 -4.48
CA VAL A 176 -13.92 -10.36 -3.44
C VAL A 176 -14.44 -8.95 -3.72
N ASP A 177 -15.76 -8.77 -3.71
CA ASP A 177 -16.36 -7.44 -3.63
C ASP A 177 -16.30 -6.97 -2.17
N ASP A 178 -15.33 -6.11 -1.90
CA ASP A 178 -15.02 -5.61 -0.56
C ASP A 178 -15.53 -4.18 -0.30
N LYS A 179 -16.30 -3.60 -1.24
CA LYS A 179 -16.86 -2.25 -1.07
C LYS A 179 -17.93 -2.25 0.01
N ARG A 180 -17.69 -1.53 1.11
CA ARG A 180 -18.61 -1.35 2.26
C ARG A 180 -18.60 0.12 2.73
N PRO A 181 -19.59 0.56 3.52
CA PRO A 181 -19.61 1.90 4.12
C PRO A 181 -18.44 2.24 5.05
N VAL A 182 -17.86 1.24 5.71
CA VAL A 182 -16.68 1.40 6.59
C VAL A 182 -15.58 0.54 6.01
N ASP A 183 -14.49 1.12 5.52
CA ASP A 183 -13.37 0.39 4.91
C ASP A 183 -12.67 -0.56 5.90
N ARG A 184 -12.08 -1.63 5.37
CA ARG A 184 -11.27 -2.55 6.16
C ARG A 184 -9.88 -1.96 6.36
N ASN A 185 -9.40 -1.98 7.59
CA ASN A 185 -8.01 -1.63 7.86
C ASN A 185 -7.07 -2.64 7.21
N PRO A 186 -5.95 -2.21 6.60
CA PRO A 186 -4.96 -3.12 6.05
C PRO A 186 -4.49 -4.15 7.09
N PHE A 187 -4.29 -5.40 6.67
CA PHE A 187 -3.78 -6.45 7.55
C PHE A 187 -2.31 -6.21 7.89
N ALA A 188 -1.94 -6.40 9.16
CA ALA A 188 -0.54 -6.45 9.57
C ALA A 188 0.03 -7.88 9.40
N PRO A 189 1.35 -8.04 9.22
CA PRO A 189 1.98 -9.37 9.18
C PRO A 189 1.62 -10.22 10.41
N GLY A 190 1.19 -11.46 10.17
CA GLY A 190 0.81 -12.40 11.23
C GLY A 190 -0.57 -12.16 11.85
N GLN A 191 -1.34 -11.21 11.33
CA GLN A 191 -2.69 -10.97 11.81
C GLN A 191 -3.67 -12.07 11.37
N ALA A 192 -4.48 -12.53 12.32
CA ALA A 192 -5.52 -13.52 12.06
C ALA A 192 -6.61 -12.97 11.14
N ALA A 193 -7.16 -13.85 10.31
CA ALA A 193 -8.37 -13.56 9.53
C ALA A 193 -9.58 -13.36 10.47
N PRO A 194 -10.55 -12.51 10.09
CA PRO A 194 -11.76 -12.28 10.89
C PRO A 194 -12.72 -13.48 10.90
N ARG A 195 -12.49 -14.47 10.03
CA ARG A 195 -13.28 -15.68 9.89
C ARG A 195 -12.39 -16.89 9.62
N THR A 196 -12.93 -18.09 9.79
CA THR A 196 -12.19 -19.35 9.53
C THR A 196 -12.90 -20.21 8.49
N LEU A 197 -12.15 -20.51 7.42
CA LEU A 197 -12.60 -21.35 6.32
C LEU A 197 -11.95 -22.74 6.41
N ALA A 198 -12.76 -23.78 6.24
CA ALA A 198 -12.29 -25.16 6.17
C ALA A 198 -12.32 -25.63 4.72
N TRP A 199 -11.14 -25.94 4.17
CA TRP A 199 -10.97 -26.42 2.80
C TRP A 199 -10.84 -27.94 2.77
N ARG A 200 -11.54 -28.59 1.83
CA ARG A 200 -11.54 -30.06 1.66
C ARG A 200 -11.46 -30.44 0.19
N CYS A 201 -10.80 -31.56 -0.09
CA CYS A 201 -10.81 -32.22 -1.39
C CYS A 201 -11.96 -33.23 -1.43
N SER A 202 -13.00 -33.03 -2.24
CA SER A 202 -14.13 -33.95 -2.26
C SER A 202 -13.70 -35.34 -2.76
N GLY A 203 -14.17 -36.39 -2.07
CA GLY A 203 -13.79 -37.78 -2.34
C GLY A 203 -12.51 -38.23 -1.63
N LEU A 204 -11.90 -37.39 -0.79
CA LEU A 204 -10.70 -37.71 -0.04
C LEU A 204 -10.72 -37.07 1.35
N ASP A 205 -10.43 -37.87 2.40
CA ASP A 205 -10.42 -37.37 3.78
C ASP A 205 -9.20 -36.50 4.11
N ALA A 206 -8.11 -36.63 3.34
CA ALA A 206 -6.92 -35.82 3.51
C ALA A 206 -7.18 -34.36 3.12
N LEU A 207 -6.76 -33.43 3.99
CA LEU A 207 -6.94 -32.00 3.78
C LEU A 207 -5.81 -31.43 2.91
N PRO A 208 -6.09 -30.44 2.04
CA PRO A 208 -5.06 -29.71 1.33
C PRO A 208 -4.28 -28.80 2.30
N GLN A 209 -3.00 -28.59 2.01
CA GLN A 209 -2.27 -27.48 2.63
C GLN A 209 -2.67 -26.19 1.92
N VAL A 210 -3.00 -25.15 2.70
CA VAL A 210 -3.51 -23.87 2.18
C VAL A 210 -2.63 -22.72 2.63
N GLN A 211 -2.22 -21.90 1.67
CA GLN A 211 -1.66 -20.56 1.94
C GLN A 211 -2.65 -19.53 1.42
N ASP A 212 -3.25 -18.79 2.33
CA ASP A 212 -4.35 -17.87 2.05
C ASP A 212 -3.88 -16.40 2.18
N GLU A 213 -3.80 -15.71 1.05
CA GLU A 213 -3.50 -14.27 1.01
C GLU A 213 -4.77 -13.41 1.15
N THR A 214 -5.97 -13.99 1.13
CA THR A 214 -7.26 -13.27 1.17
C THR A 214 -7.73 -12.96 2.59
N HIS A 215 -7.03 -13.50 3.60
CA HIS A 215 -7.42 -13.47 5.02
C HIS A 215 -8.87 -13.94 5.23
N GLY A 216 -9.17 -15.18 4.79
CA GLY A 216 -10.51 -15.74 4.90
C GLY A 216 -11.52 -15.06 3.97
N LEU A 217 -11.13 -14.79 2.73
CA LEU A 217 -11.95 -14.11 1.71
C LEU A 217 -12.44 -12.71 2.16
N SER A 218 -11.62 -12.01 2.94
CA SER A 218 -11.89 -10.64 3.41
C SER A 218 -11.40 -9.57 2.44
N HIS A 219 -10.52 -9.92 1.50
CA HIS A 219 -10.17 -9.11 0.34
C HIS A 219 -9.77 -10.00 -0.84
N SER A 220 -9.68 -9.40 -2.03
CA SER A 220 -9.21 -10.13 -3.22
C SER A 220 -7.75 -10.56 -3.03
N GLY A 221 -7.41 -11.77 -3.47
CA GLY A 221 -6.10 -12.36 -3.21
C GLY A 221 -5.95 -13.75 -3.81
N PHE A 222 -4.73 -14.29 -3.75
CA PHE A 222 -4.48 -15.67 -4.10
C PHE A 222 -4.69 -16.60 -2.91
N ILE A 223 -5.20 -17.80 -3.20
CA ILE A 223 -5.10 -18.94 -2.31
C ILE A 223 -4.32 -20.03 -3.05
N THR A 224 -3.20 -20.45 -2.47
CA THR A 224 -2.35 -21.51 -3.00
C THR A 224 -2.65 -22.80 -2.26
N PHE A 225 -3.00 -23.83 -3.02
CA PHE A 225 -3.32 -25.16 -2.52
C PHE A 225 -2.19 -26.12 -2.89
N THR A 226 -1.71 -26.89 -1.90
CA THR A 226 -0.94 -28.11 -2.14
C THR A 226 -1.85 -29.30 -1.88
N PHE A 227 -2.22 -30.01 -2.93
CA PHE A 227 -3.15 -31.11 -2.85
C PHE A 227 -2.46 -32.41 -2.36
N PRO A 228 -3.16 -33.22 -1.55
CA PRO A 228 -2.69 -34.53 -1.15
C PRO A 228 -2.65 -35.51 -2.33
N GLU A 229 -1.83 -36.55 -2.21
CA GLU A 229 -1.80 -37.66 -3.17
C GLU A 229 -3.14 -38.40 -3.19
N GLY A 230 -3.59 -38.79 -4.37
CA GLY A 230 -4.89 -39.45 -4.55
C GLY A 230 -6.09 -38.50 -4.70
N PHE A 231 -5.88 -37.19 -4.75
CA PHE A 231 -6.96 -36.23 -5.05
C PHE A 231 -7.39 -36.31 -6.53
N GLY A 232 -8.43 -37.10 -6.80
CA GLY A 232 -9.01 -37.32 -8.13
C GLY A 232 -10.45 -36.80 -8.28
N GLU A 233 -11.14 -37.30 -9.30
CA GLU A 233 -12.52 -36.92 -9.58
C GLU A 233 -13.51 -37.52 -8.57
N SER A 234 -14.54 -36.74 -8.23
CA SER A 234 -15.68 -37.18 -7.42
C SER A 234 -16.95 -36.47 -7.88
N ASP A 235 -18.09 -36.90 -7.33
CA ASP A 235 -19.39 -36.26 -7.53
C ASP A 235 -19.60 -35.04 -6.61
N GLY A 236 -18.52 -34.49 -6.05
CA GLY A 236 -18.55 -33.37 -5.10
C GLY A 236 -19.17 -33.72 -3.74
N GLY A 237 -19.57 -34.98 -3.50
CA GLY A 237 -20.29 -35.39 -2.29
C GLY A 237 -21.78 -35.07 -2.30
N CYS A 238 -22.32 -34.59 -3.43
CA CYS A 238 -23.73 -34.22 -3.59
C CYS A 238 -24.31 -34.56 -4.97
N GLY A 239 -23.72 -35.52 -5.69
CA GLY A 239 -24.23 -36.00 -6.97
C GLY A 239 -23.97 -35.07 -8.17
N LEU A 240 -22.92 -34.24 -8.10
CA LEU A 240 -22.47 -33.37 -9.19
C LEU A 240 -21.77 -34.18 -10.30
N PRO A 241 -21.62 -33.62 -11.53
CA PRO A 241 -20.82 -34.24 -12.57
C PRO A 241 -19.38 -34.51 -12.11
N LEU A 242 -18.81 -35.66 -12.47
CA LEU A 242 -17.46 -36.07 -12.03
C LEU A 242 -16.39 -35.03 -12.40
N ARG A 243 -15.75 -34.46 -11.38
CA ARG A 243 -14.61 -33.52 -11.49
C ARG A 243 -13.77 -33.56 -10.22
N ARG A 244 -12.57 -32.98 -10.24
CA ARG A 244 -11.82 -32.67 -9.01
C ARG A 244 -12.48 -31.48 -8.33
N TYR A 245 -12.98 -31.67 -7.11
CA TYR A 245 -13.72 -30.63 -6.39
C TYR A 245 -13.00 -30.19 -5.12
N LEU A 246 -12.87 -28.88 -4.96
CA LEU A 246 -12.54 -28.23 -3.71
C LEU A 246 -13.83 -27.74 -3.06
N THR A 247 -14.10 -28.19 -1.84
CA THR A 247 -15.23 -27.73 -1.05
C THR A 247 -14.71 -26.84 0.07
N VAL A 248 -15.36 -25.70 0.28
CA VAL A 248 -15.08 -24.81 1.40
C VAL A 248 -16.33 -24.51 2.19
N GLU A 249 -16.16 -24.56 3.51
CA GLU A 249 -17.19 -24.27 4.50
C GLU A 249 -16.69 -23.18 5.44
N GLU A 250 -17.57 -22.26 5.81
CA GLU A 250 -17.29 -21.30 6.87
C GLU A 250 -17.58 -21.96 8.23
N THR A 251 -16.52 -22.17 9.01
CA THR A 251 -16.62 -22.83 10.33
C THR A 251 -16.76 -21.83 11.47
N CYS A 252 -16.22 -20.62 11.29
CA CYS A 252 -16.40 -19.50 12.19
C CYS A 252 -16.63 -18.25 11.33
N HIS A 253 -17.83 -17.65 11.45
CA HIS A 253 -18.25 -16.49 10.66
C HIS A 253 -17.57 -15.18 11.07
N GLY A 254 -17.25 -15.05 12.36
CA GLY A 254 -16.85 -13.78 12.96
C GLY A 254 -18.03 -12.82 13.18
N CYS A 255 -17.74 -11.57 13.49
CA CYS A 255 -18.73 -10.51 13.75
C CYS A 255 -18.86 -9.43 12.68
N GLU A 256 -18.12 -9.56 11.57
CA GLU A 256 -18.00 -8.52 10.53
C GLU A 256 -18.92 -8.80 9.33
N GLU A 257 -18.41 -8.66 8.09
CA GLU A 257 -19.19 -8.80 6.86
C GLU A 257 -19.37 -10.24 6.37
N ASP A 258 -20.45 -10.48 5.62
CA ASP A 258 -20.57 -11.65 4.77
C ASP A 258 -19.61 -11.60 3.57
N VAL A 259 -19.06 -12.75 3.20
CA VAL A 259 -18.25 -12.91 1.97
C VAL A 259 -19.10 -12.63 0.73
N ARG A 260 -18.59 -11.77 -0.16
CA ARG A 260 -19.14 -11.54 -1.50
C ARG A 260 -18.09 -11.84 -2.55
N LEU A 261 -18.32 -12.86 -3.37
CA LEU A 261 -17.40 -13.23 -4.44
C LEU A 261 -17.96 -12.77 -5.79
N SER A 262 -17.13 -12.11 -6.57
CA SER A 262 -17.40 -11.79 -7.98
C SER A 262 -16.88 -12.87 -8.92
N GLN A 263 -15.71 -13.45 -8.59
CA GLN A 263 -15.06 -14.44 -9.45
C GLN A 263 -14.11 -15.35 -8.67
N VAL A 264 -13.96 -16.59 -9.13
CA VAL A 264 -12.87 -17.49 -8.77
C VAL A 264 -12.24 -17.98 -10.07
N SER A 265 -10.92 -17.89 -10.21
CA SER A 265 -10.24 -18.22 -11.46
C SER A 265 -8.80 -18.67 -11.23
N ALA A 266 -8.27 -19.44 -12.17
CA ALA A 266 -6.87 -19.86 -12.20
C ALA A 266 -6.10 -19.12 -13.30
N GLY A 267 -4.78 -19.31 -13.35
CA GLY A 267 -3.93 -18.82 -14.44
C GLY A 267 -3.60 -17.33 -14.40
N TRP A 268 -3.77 -16.68 -13.24
CA TRP A 268 -3.31 -15.31 -13.03
C TRP A 268 -1.88 -15.28 -12.49
N PHE A 269 -1.07 -14.38 -13.03
CA PHE A 269 0.33 -14.16 -12.68
C PHE A 269 0.57 -12.69 -12.38
N ARG A 270 1.49 -12.43 -11.45
CA ARG A 270 1.83 -11.06 -11.06
C ARG A 270 2.67 -10.38 -12.12
N CYS A 271 2.25 -9.18 -12.51
CA CYS A 271 2.99 -8.28 -13.38
C CYS A 271 3.24 -6.95 -12.68
N ARG A 272 4.38 -6.33 -12.99
CA ARG A 272 4.76 -5.01 -12.50
C ARG A 272 5.08 -4.12 -13.70
N GLN A 273 4.65 -2.86 -13.65
CA GLN A 273 4.95 -1.88 -14.67
C GLN A 273 6.40 -1.44 -14.52
N GLN A 274 7.28 -2.15 -15.22
CA GLN A 274 8.70 -1.87 -15.21
C GLN A 274 9.35 -2.37 -16.50
N GLU A 275 10.51 -1.83 -16.81
CA GLU A 275 11.37 -2.25 -17.89
C GLU A 275 12.78 -2.46 -17.32
N THR A 276 13.19 -3.73 -17.23
CA THR A 276 14.50 -4.11 -16.72
C THR A 276 15.52 -3.99 -17.84
N TRP A 277 16.44 -3.03 -17.73
CA TRP A 277 17.54 -2.86 -18.69
C TRP A 277 18.74 -3.73 -18.35
N ALA A 278 18.98 -3.96 -17.05
CA ALA A 278 20.02 -4.84 -16.59
C ALA A 278 19.62 -5.53 -15.28
N ARG A 279 20.12 -6.74 -15.08
CA ARG A 279 19.98 -7.49 -13.83
C ARG A 279 21.23 -8.30 -13.58
N TYR A 280 21.71 -8.29 -12.34
CA TYR A 280 22.78 -9.20 -11.93
C TYR A 280 22.25 -10.31 -11.03
N SER A 281 22.93 -11.45 -11.03
CA SER A 281 22.67 -12.57 -10.13
C SER A 281 23.99 -13.23 -9.75
N TRP A 282 24.08 -13.70 -8.51
CA TRP A 282 25.22 -14.43 -8.00
C TRP A 282 24.95 -15.93 -8.04
N TYR A 283 25.98 -16.69 -8.41
CA TYR A 283 25.97 -18.14 -8.45
C TYR A 283 27.22 -18.69 -7.79
N ARG A 284 27.10 -19.91 -7.28
CA ARG A 284 28.22 -20.68 -6.77
C ARG A 284 28.61 -21.76 -7.77
N ILE A 285 29.85 -21.75 -8.21
CA ILE A 285 30.44 -22.73 -9.12
C ILE A 285 31.71 -23.35 -8.54
N GLY A 286 32.01 -24.57 -8.97
CA GLY A 286 33.29 -25.22 -8.66
C GLY A 286 34.44 -24.69 -9.53
N PRO A 287 35.68 -25.17 -9.34
CA PRO A 287 36.82 -24.78 -10.16
C PRO A 287 36.79 -25.36 -11.58
N GLU A 288 35.98 -26.41 -11.79
CA GLU A 288 35.81 -27.09 -13.07
C GLU A 288 34.79 -26.39 -13.96
N GLU A 289 34.74 -26.82 -15.23
CA GLU A 289 33.81 -26.30 -16.20
C GLU A 289 32.37 -26.58 -15.76
N THR A 290 31.57 -25.51 -15.66
CA THR A 290 30.20 -25.58 -15.17
C THR A 290 29.27 -24.93 -16.19
N THR A 291 28.13 -25.58 -16.46
CA THR A 291 27.06 -25.00 -17.28
C THR A 291 25.90 -24.58 -16.39
N LEU A 292 25.51 -23.32 -16.49
CA LEU A 292 24.34 -22.74 -15.83
C LEU A 292 23.24 -22.50 -16.85
N LEU A 293 21.98 -22.71 -16.45
CA LEU A 293 20.81 -22.39 -17.27
C LEU A 293 20.17 -21.11 -16.73
N LEU A 294 20.25 -20.02 -17.48
CA LEU A 294 19.62 -18.75 -17.15
C LEU A 294 18.21 -18.73 -17.72
N GLN A 295 17.21 -18.53 -16.85
CA GLN A 295 15.80 -18.74 -17.20
C GLN A 295 14.96 -17.46 -17.12
N ASP A 296 15.56 -16.27 -16.98
CA ASP A 296 14.80 -15.02 -17.02
C ASP A 296 14.77 -14.40 -18.43
N GLY A 297 13.71 -13.64 -18.73
CA GLY A 297 13.47 -13.03 -20.03
C GLY A 297 14.58 -12.06 -20.47
N VAL A 298 15.25 -11.39 -19.53
CA VAL A 298 16.36 -10.47 -19.83
C VAL A 298 17.57 -11.27 -20.33
N SER A 299 17.91 -12.38 -19.65
CA SER A 299 19.02 -13.24 -20.07
C SER A 299 18.77 -13.94 -21.42
N GLN A 300 17.51 -14.26 -21.74
CA GLN A 300 17.15 -14.97 -22.97
C GLN A 300 17.09 -14.05 -24.20
N ALA A 301 16.60 -12.82 -24.04
CA ALA A 301 16.52 -11.84 -25.11
C ALA A 301 17.79 -10.96 -25.24
N GLY A 302 18.63 -10.95 -24.20
CA GLY A 302 19.73 -10.01 -24.02
C GLY A 302 21.13 -10.60 -24.17
N GLY A 303 22.12 -9.79 -23.81
CA GLY A 303 23.52 -10.22 -23.64
C GLY A 303 23.82 -10.53 -22.18
N VAL A 304 24.84 -11.36 -21.93
CA VAL A 304 25.31 -11.69 -20.58
C VAL A 304 26.80 -11.39 -20.42
N TYR A 305 27.20 -10.96 -19.23
CA TYR A 305 28.58 -10.76 -18.80
C TYR A 305 28.84 -11.60 -17.56
N LEU A 306 29.91 -12.39 -17.58
CA LEU A 306 30.28 -13.25 -16.47
C LEU A 306 31.55 -12.73 -15.81
N PHE A 307 31.51 -12.63 -14.48
CA PHE A 307 32.66 -12.25 -13.68
C PHE A 307 32.93 -13.26 -12.57
N LEU A 308 34.17 -13.75 -12.51
CA LEU A 308 34.63 -14.61 -11.42
C LEU A 308 35.09 -13.75 -10.25
N ARG A 309 34.67 -14.10 -9.04
CA ARG A 309 35.16 -13.49 -7.81
C ARG A 309 36.54 -14.02 -7.47
N GLU A 310 37.50 -13.12 -7.39
CA GLU A 310 38.85 -13.35 -6.91
C GLU A 310 39.04 -12.65 -5.55
N GLU A 311 40.16 -12.89 -4.86
CA GLU A 311 40.42 -12.29 -3.54
C GLU A 311 40.38 -10.75 -3.57
N ALA A 312 40.87 -10.15 -4.66
CA ALA A 312 41.04 -8.70 -4.77
C ALA A 312 39.91 -7.98 -5.55
N GLY A 313 38.98 -8.71 -6.17
CA GLY A 313 37.95 -8.11 -7.02
C GLY A 313 37.26 -9.12 -7.94
N LEU A 314 36.80 -8.64 -9.09
CA LEU A 314 36.18 -9.46 -10.12
C LEU A 314 37.10 -9.54 -11.34
N ARG A 315 37.12 -10.70 -11.99
CA ARG A 315 37.76 -10.90 -13.29
C ARG A 315 36.70 -11.29 -14.32
N VAL A 316 36.74 -10.66 -15.48
CA VAL A 316 35.88 -11.08 -16.61
C VAL A 316 36.22 -12.53 -16.99
N ALA A 317 35.20 -13.38 -17.00
CA ALA A 317 35.34 -14.76 -17.42
C ALA A 317 35.29 -14.87 -18.96
N GLU A 318 35.89 -15.92 -19.51
CA GLU A 318 35.53 -16.38 -20.84
C GLU A 318 34.38 -17.39 -20.68
N TRP A 319 33.36 -17.29 -21.55
CA TRP A 319 32.21 -18.19 -21.51
C TRP A 319 31.77 -18.58 -22.92
N ALA A 320 31.15 -19.75 -23.02
CA ALA A 320 30.35 -20.13 -24.16
C ALA A 320 28.87 -19.99 -23.79
N GLN A 321 28.03 -19.57 -24.74
CA GLN A 321 26.59 -19.49 -24.54
C GLN A 321 25.83 -20.15 -25.67
N ARG A 322 24.72 -20.82 -25.34
CA ARG A 322 23.86 -21.50 -26.29
C ARG A 322 22.39 -21.33 -25.87
N PRO A 323 21.53 -20.76 -26.72
CA PRO A 323 20.08 -20.77 -26.49
C PRO A 323 19.57 -22.22 -26.44
N THR A 324 18.65 -22.47 -25.51
CA THR A 324 17.95 -23.74 -25.34
C THR A 324 16.44 -23.49 -25.25
N ALA A 325 15.62 -24.53 -25.29
CA ALA A 325 14.17 -24.40 -25.11
C ALA A 325 13.80 -23.83 -23.73
N ASP A 326 14.60 -24.12 -22.70
CA ASP A 326 14.31 -23.81 -21.31
C ASP A 326 15.05 -22.55 -20.80
N GLY A 327 15.83 -21.87 -21.66
CA GLY A 327 16.61 -20.68 -21.31
C GLY A 327 17.95 -20.55 -22.04
N LEU A 328 18.84 -19.69 -21.52
CA LEU A 328 20.19 -19.50 -22.04
C LEU A 328 21.19 -20.36 -21.24
N ALA A 329 21.76 -21.38 -21.87
CA ALA A 329 22.84 -22.16 -21.27
C ALA A 329 24.16 -21.39 -21.39
N VAL A 330 24.83 -21.15 -20.27
CA VAL A 330 26.13 -20.49 -20.21
C VAL A 330 27.15 -21.41 -19.56
N THR A 331 28.23 -21.70 -20.27
CA THR A 331 29.31 -22.57 -19.82
C THR A 331 30.54 -21.72 -19.52
N VAL A 332 31.09 -21.87 -18.31
CA VAL A 332 32.21 -21.07 -17.80
C VAL A 332 33.20 -21.95 -17.04
N GLN A 333 34.49 -21.65 -17.17
CA GLN A 333 35.54 -22.29 -16.40
C GLN A 333 35.75 -21.57 -15.07
N GLY A 334 35.56 -22.26 -13.94
CA GLY A 334 35.62 -21.66 -12.61
C GLY A 334 37.03 -21.50 -12.03
N ALA A 335 38.06 -21.97 -12.73
CA ALA A 335 39.45 -21.93 -12.27
C ALA A 335 39.90 -20.49 -11.92
N GLY A 336 40.55 -20.36 -10.76
CA GLY A 336 41.04 -19.08 -10.23
C GLY A 336 40.02 -18.27 -9.43
N SER A 337 38.74 -18.70 -9.36
CA SER A 337 37.76 -18.10 -8.47
C SER A 337 37.96 -18.51 -7.01
N VAL A 338 37.51 -17.67 -6.07
CA VAL A 338 37.51 -17.96 -4.63
C VAL A 338 36.55 -19.11 -4.31
N GLN A 339 36.98 -20.03 -3.45
CA GLN A 339 36.26 -21.25 -3.05
C GLN A 339 36.00 -21.28 -1.53
N ASP A 340 35.47 -20.18 -0.99
CA ASP A 340 35.20 -19.98 0.46
C ASP A 340 33.80 -20.42 0.90
N GLY A 341 33.04 -21.03 -0.01
CA GLY A 341 31.67 -21.48 0.24
C GLY A 341 30.58 -20.43 -0.05
N GLN A 342 30.96 -19.19 -0.35
CA GLN A 342 30.05 -18.13 -0.83
C GLN A 342 29.97 -18.14 -2.37
N ASP A 343 29.02 -17.37 -2.91
CA ASP A 343 28.90 -17.19 -4.36
C ASP A 343 30.17 -16.59 -4.95
N ASN A 344 30.54 -17.04 -6.15
CA ASN A 344 31.82 -16.73 -6.78
C ASN A 344 31.73 -16.48 -8.30
N LEU A 345 30.52 -16.51 -8.86
CA LEU A 345 30.24 -16.08 -10.23
C LEU A 345 29.14 -15.03 -10.22
N LEU A 346 29.45 -13.82 -10.69
CA LEU A 346 28.49 -12.77 -10.97
C LEU A 346 28.09 -12.84 -12.44
N VAL A 347 26.81 -13.02 -12.70
CA VAL A 347 26.24 -12.95 -14.05
C VAL A 347 25.45 -11.65 -14.16
N VAL A 348 25.75 -10.85 -15.18
CA VAL A 348 25.02 -9.61 -15.50
C VAL A 348 24.32 -9.80 -16.83
N SER A 349 22.99 -9.81 -16.83
CA SER A 349 22.15 -9.86 -18.02
C SER A 349 21.71 -8.45 -18.41
N GLN A 350 21.81 -8.10 -19.68
CA GLN A 350 21.52 -6.76 -20.21
C GLN A 350 20.62 -6.84 -21.44
N ASP A 351 19.68 -5.91 -21.54
CA ASP A 351 18.81 -5.76 -22.71
C ASP A 351 19.63 -5.50 -23.98
N ALA A 352 19.44 -6.35 -24.99
CA ALA A 352 20.14 -6.26 -26.28
C ALA A 352 19.88 -4.95 -27.02
N LEU A 353 18.69 -4.35 -26.89
CA LEU A 353 18.34 -3.09 -27.55
C LEU A 353 18.99 -1.87 -26.88
N ARG A 354 19.44 -2.02 -25.63
CA ARG A 354 19.98 -0.94 -24.81
C ARG A 354 21.45 -1.11 -24.48
N TYR A 355 22.12 -2.13 -25.01
CA TYR A 355 23.52 -2.43 -24.72
C TYR A 355 24.47 -1.23 -24.81
N ASN A 356 24.33 -0.39 -25.85
CA ASN A 356 25.15 0.83 -26.03
C ASN A 356 24.89 1.95 -25.00
N ARG A 357 23.91 1.77 -24.11
CA ARG A 357 23.51 2.72 -23.05
C ARG A 357 23.79 2.17 -21.64
N LEU A 358 24.53 1.06 -21.53
CA LEU A 358 24.79 0.38 -20.26
C LEU A 358 26.28 0.33 -19.90
N LEU A 359 27.14 0.91 -20.73
CA LEU A 359 28.58 1.03 -20.54
C LEU A 359 28.99 2.48 -20.71
N TYR A 360 29.71 3.00 -19.72
CA TYR A 360 30.11 4.40 -19.64
C TYR A 360 31.61 4.54 -19.37
N PRO A 361 32.25 5.56 -19.95
CA PRO A 361 33.61 5.92 -19.59
C PRO A 361 33.66 6.51 -18.19
N SER A 362 34.78 6.27 -17.51
CA SER A 362 35.13 6.97 -16.28
C SER A 362 36.23 7.99 -16.55
N THR A 363 36.06 9.21 -16.04
CA THR A 363 37.04 10.30 -16.18
C THR A 363 38.18 10.18 -15.18
N GLY A 364 37.97 9.50 -14.05
CA GLY A 364 38.90 9.46 -12.92
C GLY A 364 38.90 10.71 -12.03
N LEU A 365 37.90 11.59 -12.17
CA LEU A 365 37.83 12.85 -11.43
C LEU A 365 36.83 12.78 -10.24
N PRO A 366 37.09 13.52 -9.14
CA PRO A 366 36.14 13.70 -8.04
C PRO A 366 34.78 14.25 -8.50
N ASN A 367 33.68 13.85 -7.84
CA ASN A 367 32.31 14.31 -8.14
C ASN A 367 31.88 14.07 -9.59
N MET A 368 32.41 13.01 -10.20
CA MET A 368 32.03 12.63 -11.55
C MET A 368 30.53 12.34 -11.62
N ALA A 369 29.90 12.81 -12.69
CA ALA A 369 28.52 12.52 -13.04
C ALA A 369 28.46 11.77 -14.36
N VAL A 370 27.51 10.84 -14.47
CA VAL A 370 27.18 10.14 -15.72
C VAL A 370 25.71 10.36 -16.01
N GLU A 371 25.42 11.00 -17.13
CA GLU A 371 24.05 11.23 -17.61
C GLU A 371 23.45 9.94 -18.18
N LEU A 372 22.21 9.66 -17.79
CA LEU A 372 21.38 8.60 -18.32
C LEU A 372 20.34 9.21 -19.26
N ASP A 373 20.03 8.51 -20.36
CA ASP A 373 18.86 8.84 -21.20
C ASP A 373 17.72 7.90 -20.81
N LEU A 374 16.86 8.34 -19.89
CA LEU A 374 15.79 7.52 -19.34
C LEU A 374 14.51 7.59 -20.18
N GLY A 375 14.41 8.49 -21.15
CA GLY A 375 13.22 8.65 -21.99
C GLY A 375 11.94 8.93 -21.19
N GLY A 376 12.04 9.75 -20.13
CA GLY A 376 10.91 10.14 -19.29
C GLY A 376 10.44 9.09 -18.26
N ARG A 377 11.19 8.00 -18.08
CA ARG A 377 10.95 7.00 -17.03
C ARG A 377 11.81 7.30 -15.80
N GLN A 378 11.39 6.80 -14.65
CA GLN A 378 12.18 6.89 -13.42
C GLN A 378 12.92 5.58 -13.14
N VAL A 379 14.15 5.68 -12.66
CA VAL A 379 14.91 4.55 -12.12
C VAL A 379 14.27 4.09 -10.81
N LEU A 380 14.09 2.78 -10.65
CA LEU A 380 13.73 2.15 -9.37
C LEU A 380 15.02 1.94 -8.55
N PRO A 381 15.33 2.83 -7.58
CA PRO A 381 16.67 2.88 -6.97
C PRO A 381 17.04 1.60 -6.21
N GLU A 382 16.05 0.86 -5.72
CA GLU A 382 16.26 -0.43 -5.05
C GLU A 382 16.89 -1.51 -5.94
N THR A 383 16.81 -1.32 -7.27
CA THR A 383 17.40 -2.25 -8.26
C THR A 383 18.77 -1.80 -8.75
N LEU A 384 19.19 -0.58 -8.45
CA LEU A 384 20.33 0.05 -9.10
C LEU A 384 21.67 -0.47 -8.55
N ALA A 385 22.49 -1.03 -9.44
CA ALA A 385 23.83 -1.49 -9.11
C ALA A 385 24.77 -1.33 -10.29
N LEU A 386 26.05 -1.07 -10.00
CA LEU A 386 27.07 -0.87 -11.01
C LEU A 386 28.21 -1.86 -10.81
N VAL A 387 28.80 -2.31 -11.91
CA VAL A 387 30.15 -2.89 -11.89
C VAL A 387 31.09 -1.80 -12.40
N CYS A 388 32.00 -1.33 -11.54
CA CYS A 388 32.96 -0.30 -11.92
C CYS A 388 34.38 -0.82 -11.78
N ASP A 389 35.24 -0.39 -12.70
CA ASP A 389 36.68 -0.48 -12.53
C ASP A 389 37.05 0.16 -11.19
N THR A 390 37.86 -0.56 -10.42
CA THR A 390 38.22 -0.15 -9.06
C THR A 390 39.70 -0.39 -8.85
N ARG A 391 40.42 0.60 -8.32
CA ARG A 391 41.82 0.43 -7.94
C ARG A 391 41.90 -0.38 -6.65
N CYS A 392 42.42 -1.59 -6.75
CA CYS A 392 42.65 -2.52 -5.64
C CYS A 392 43.86 -2.10 -4.81
N GLN A 393 44.03 -2.73 -3.63
CA GLN A 393 45.13 -2.41 -2.70
C GLN A 393 46.52 -2.70 -3.28
N ASP A 394 46.61 -3.65 -4.22
CA ASP A 394 47.82 -3.99 -4.96
C ASP A 394 48.12 -3.02 -6.12
N GLY A 395 47.31 -1.96 -6.26
CA GLY A 395 47.46 -0.93 -7.28
C GLY A 395 46.89 -1.30 -8.65
N GLN A 396 46.50 -2.56 -8.86
CA GLN A 396 45.84 -3.00 -10.10
C GLN A 396 44.39 -2.53 -10.15
N VAL A 397 43.87 -2.36 -11.37
CA VAL A 397 42.47 -2.00 -11.59
C VAL A 397 41.71 -3.29 -11.92
N ARG A 398 40.67 -3.58 -11.13
CA ARG A 398 39.78 -4.71 -11.36
C ARG A 398 38.32 -4.26 -11.22
N PRO A 399 37.39 -4.82 -12.01
CA PRO A 399 35.97 -4.60 -11.80
C PRO A 399 35.55 -5.00 -10.39
N ARG A 400 34.66 -4.22 -9.78
CA ARG A 400 33.99 -4.56 -8.52
C ARG A 400 32.55 -4.10 -8.58
N LEU A 401 31.69 -4.75 -7.79
CA LEU A 401 30.31 -4.33 -7.62
C LEU A 401 30.25 -3.12 -6.67
N TRP A 402 29.58 -2.06 -7.11
CA TRP A 402 29.35 -0.82 -6.38
C TRP A 402 27.87 -0.74 -6.00
N ARG A 403 27.59 -0.23 -4.78
CA ARG A 403 26.23 -0.17 -4.24
C ARG A 403 25.64 1.23 -4.35
N TYR A 404 24.36 1.30 -4.64
CA TYR A 404 23.60 2.54 -4.52
C TYR A 404 23.50 2.98 -3.05
N VAL A 405 23.67 4.27 -2.81
CA VAL A 405 23.40 4.94 -1.54
C VAL A 405 22.59 6.19 -1.80
N THR A 406 21.73 6.57 -0.85
CA THR A 406 20.94 7.81 -0.96
C THR A 406 21.76 9.07 -0.69
N ASP A 407 22.86 8.94 0.06
CA ASP A 407 23.72 10.05 0.45
C ASP A 407 25.18 9.61 0.60
N LEU A 408 26.05 10.18 -0.24
CA LEU A 408 27.49 9.92 -0.25
C LEU A 408 28.21 10.48 0.98
N SER A 409 27.67 11.51 1.65
CA SER A 409 28.31 12.14 2.82
C SER A 409 28.51 11.19 4.00
N ALA A 410 27.75 10.08 4.04
CA ALA A 410 27.89 9.03 5.04
C ALA A 410 28.93 7.96 4.67
N CYS A 411 29.51 8.02 3.47
CA CYS A 411 30.47 7.06 2.97
C CYS A 411 31.91 7.48 3.29
N GLY A 412 32.78 6.51 3.54
CA GLY A 412 34.21 6.75 3.66
C GLY A 412 34.93 6.86 2.30
N PRO A 413 36.19 7.32 2.28
CA PRO A 413 37.02 7.49 1.07
C PRO A 413 37.16 6.26 0.15
N ARG A 414 36.97 5.06 0.71
CA ARG A 414 37.17 3.77 0.02
C ARG A 414 35.86 3.00 -0.21
N ASP A 415 34.73 3.56 0.20
CA ASP A 415 33.44 2.91 0.01
C ASP A 415 33.07 2.93 -1.47
N LEU A 416 32.77 1.75 -2.01
CA LEU A 416 32.36 1.55 -3.40
C LEU A 416 30.87 1.88 -3.53
N ALA A 417 30.59 3.17 -3.56
CA ALA A 417 29.24 3.71 -3.50
C ALA A 417 29.04 4.81 -4.55
N PHE A 418 27.80 4.91 -5.01
CA PHE A 418 27.33 5.96 -5.91
C PHE A 418 25.89 6.33 -5.52
N THR A 419 25.45 7.52 -5.91
CA THR A 419 24.04 7.93 -5.78
C THR A 419 23.47 8.25 -7.16
N PHE A 420 22.17 8.50 -7.21
CA PHE A 420 21.42 8.84 -8.41
C PHE A 420 20.63 10.11 -8.13
N ASP A 421 20.80 11.12 -8.98
CA ASP A 421 20.00 12.33 -9.00
C ASP A 421 18.86 12.16 -10.01
N PRO A 422 17.60 12.00 -9.54
CA PRO A 422 16.45 11.86 -10.44
C PRO A 422 16.14 13.13 -11.23
N ALA A 423 16.51 14.33 -10.73
CA ALA A 423 16.19 15.59 -11.40
C ALA A 423 17.11 15.84 -12.61
N GLY A 424 18.39 15.50 -12.47
CA GLY A 424 19.37 15.57 -13.55
C GLY A 424 19.47 14.30 -14.41
N GLU A 425 18.78 13.21 -14.04
CA GLU A 425 18.97 11.86 -14.61
C GLU A 425 20.44 11.40 -14.56
N GLN A 426 21.14 11.66 -13.44
CA GLN A 426 22.59 11.46 -13.33
C GLN A 426 22.99 10.46 -12.25
N LEU A 427 23.92 9.56 -12.58
CA LEU A 427 24.68 8.80 -11.58
C LEU A 427 25.81 9.69 -11.05
N LEU A 428 25.91 9.82 -9.73
CA LEU A 428 26.91 10.66 -9.06
C LEU A 428 27.87 9.80 -8.23
N PHE A 429 29.17 10.05 -8.39
CA PHE A 429 30.24 9.34 -7.69
C PHE A 429 30.88 10.21 -6.61
N GLY A 430 31.62 9.57 -5.70
CA GLY A 430 32.29 10.24 -4.60
C GLY A 430 33.39 11.22 -5.06
N ASP A 431 33.84 12.04 -4.11
CA ASP A 431 34.96 12.97 -4.27
C ASP A 431 36.30 12.41 -3.79
N GLY A 432 36.33 11.16 -3.30
CA GLY A 432 37.48 10.53 -2.67
C GLY A 432 37.59 10.80 -1.17
N ALA A 433 36.78 11.68 -0.59
CA ALA A 433 36.54 11.80 0.84
C ALA A 433 35.23 11.09 1.25
N HIS A 434 34.20 11.23 0.43
CA HIS A 434 32.84 10.75 0.60
C HIS A 434 32.47 9.77 -0.53
N GLY A 435 32.99 8.54 -0.43
CA GLY A 435 32.90 7.53 -1.49
C GLY A 435 34.12 7.53 -2.43
N ALA A 436 34.40 6.37 -2.99
CA ALA A 436 35.53 6.16 -3.89
C ALA A 436 35.31 6.82 -5.27
N VAL A 437 36.42 7.18 -5.92
CA VAL A 437 36.44 7.68 -7.31
C VAL A 437 36.82 6.51 -8.25
N PRO A 438 35.96 6.13 -9.22
CA PRO A 438 36.34 5.13 -10.22
C PRO A 438 37.58 5.59 -11.01
N PRO A 439 38.58 4.74 -11.28
CA PRO A 439 39.73 5.09 -12.10
C PRO A 439 39.32 5.47 -13.52
N ARG A 440 40.14 6.26 -14.21
CA ARG A 440 39.91 6.61 -15.62
C ARG A 440 39.91 5.36 -16.51
N GLY A 441 38.91 5.22 -17.39
CA GLY A 441 38.80 4.12 -18.34
C GLY A 441 37.69 4.36 -19.37
N GLU A 442 37.81 3.79 -20.57
CA GLU A 442 36.83 4.00 -21.66
C GLU A 442 35.50 3.25 -21.44
N GLN A 443 35.53 2.15 -20.67
CA GLN A 443 34.37 1.36 -20.27
C GLN A 443 34.41 1.05 -18.77
N GLY A 444 34.83 2.04 -17.98
CA GLY A 444 35.10 1.86 -16.55
C GLY A 444 33.84 1.70 -15.68
N ILE A 445 32.64 1.92 -16.23
CA ILE A 445 31.38 1.82 -15.50
C ILE A 445 30.38 1.01 -16.33
N MET A 446 29.86 -0.07 -15.75
CA MET A 446 28.81 -0.91 -16.31
C MET A 446 27.57 -0.85 -15.43
N ILE A 447 26.39 -0.63 -16.01
CA ILE A 447 25.11 -0.82 -15.33
C ILE A 447 24.91 -2.33 -15.13
N ALA A 448 25.03 -2.80 -13.88
CA ALA A 448 24.89 -4.20 -13.53
C ALA A 448 23.45 -4.58 -13.20
N SER A 449 22.68 -3.65 -12.63
CA SER A 449 21.22 -3.78 -12.56
C SER A 449 20.55 -2.41 -12.58
N MET A 450 19.45 -2.32 -13.31
CA MET A 450 18.59 -1.15 -13.40
C MET A 450 17.24 -1.54 -13.99
N ALA A 451 16.16 -1.20 -13.28
CA ALA A 451 14.80 -1.24 -13.78
C ALA A 451 14.22 0.18 -13.80
N LEU A 452 13.46 0.47 -14.86
CA LEU A 452 12.79 1.75 -15.06
C LEU A 452 11.28 1.58 -14.93
N SER A 453 10.57 2.64 -14.54
CA SER A 453 9.12 2.65 -14.45
C SER A 453 8.53 4.00 -14.86
N TYR A 454 7.31 3.97 -15.38
CA TYR A 454 6.47 5.16 -15.56
C TYR A 454 5.72 5.53 -14.27
N CYS A 455 5.88 4.75 -13.19
CA CYS A 455 5.32 5.01 -11.87
C CYS A 455 3.81 5.28 -11.95
N SER A 456 3.36 6.50 -11.71
CA SER A 456 1.93 6.85 -11.81
C SER A 456 1.36 6.68 -13.23
N GLY A 457 2.18 6.87 -14.26
CA GLY A 457 1.84 6.60 -15.66
C GLY A 457 1.66 5.11 -15.98
N GLY A 458 2.04 4.22 -15.07
CA GLY A 458 1.79 2.79 -15.18
C GLY A 458 0.40 2.33 -14.76
N ASN A 459 -0.43 3.22 -14.20
CA ASN A 459 -1.80 2.88 -13.78
C ASN A 459 -2.73 2.82 -15.00
N VAL A 460 -2.88 1.63 -15.58
CA VAL A 460 -3.71 1.37 -16.77
C VAL A 460 -5.00 0.60 -16.41
N PRO A 461 -6.09 0.75 -17.18
CA PRO A 461 -7.33 0.03 -16.94
C PRO A 461 -7.20 -1.49 -17.16
N GLU A 462 -8.22 -2.24 -16.74
CA GLU A 462 -8.31 -3.67 -17.06
C GLU A 462 -8.40 -3.89 -18.58
N ASN A 463 -7.79 -4.98 -19.04
CA ASN A 463 -7.73 -5.40 -20.44
C ASN A 463 -7.32 -4.26 -21.40
N CYS A 464 -6.23 -3.56 -21.07
CA CYS A 464 -5.69 -2.47 -21.88
C CYS A 464 -4.94 -2.94 -23.14
N GLY A 465 -5.18 -4.19 -23.58
CA GLY A 465 -4.54 -4.79 -24.75
C GLY A 465 -3.06 -5.10 -24.55
N LEU A 466 -2.68 -5.67 -23.40
CA LEU A 466 -1.31 -6.16 -23.21
C LEU A 466 -1.03 -7.35 -24.12
N THR A 467 0.10 -7.30 -24.82
CA THR A 467 0.58 -8.37 -25.70
C THR A 467 2.01 -8.74 -25.37
N PHE A 468 2.30 -10.03 -25.40
CA PHE A 468 3.65 -10.59 -25.33
C PHE A 468 4.45 -10.29 -26.61
N ALA A 469 5.77 -10.42 -26.55
CA ALA A 469 6.65 -10.19 -27.70
C ALA A 469 6.40 -11.15 -28.89
N ASP A 470 5.82 -12.32 -28.63
CA ASP A 470 5.37 -13.29 -29.66
C ASP A 470 4.01 -12.91 -30.29
N GLY A 471 3.36 -11.84 -29.81
CA GLY A 471 2.05 -11.38 -30.25
C GLY A 471 0.87 -11.99 -29.49
N SER A 472 1.10 -12.94 -28.57
CA SER A 472 0.04 -13.52 -27.75
C SER A 472 -0.60 -12.47 -26.83
N PRO A 473 -1.94 -12.40 -26.73
CA PRO A 473 -2.60 -11.49 -25.80
C PRO A 473 -2.48 -11.96 -24.34
N GLY A 474 -2.43 -10.99 -23.43
CA GLY A 474 -2.56 -11.21 -21.99
C GLY A 474 -3.70 -10.40 -21.42
N ASP A 475 -4.77 -11.06 -20.96
CA ASP A 475 -5.84 -10.39 -20.21
C ASP A 475 -5.24 -9.81 -18.93
N ASN A 476 -5.60 -8.59 -18.56
CA ASN A 476 -5.05 -7.95 -17.37
C ASN A 476 -6.14 -7.36 -16.48
N ARG A 477 -5.95 -7.49 -15.16
CA ARG A 477 -6.66 -6.65 -14.19
C ARG A 477 -6.11 -5.22 -14.28
N ALA A 478 -6.89 -4.25 -13.80
CA ALA A 478 -6.42 -2.87 -13.72
C ALA A 478 -5.09 -2.79 -12.95
N ALA A 479 -4.11 -2.09 -13.52
CA ALA A 479 -2.85 -1.85 -12.84
C ALA A 479 -2.99 -0.66 -11.90
N VAL A 480 -2.59 -0.87 -10.65
CA VAL A 480 -2.77 0.11 -9.56
C VAL A 480 -1.52 0.21 -8.70
N GLY A 481 -1.46 1.25 -7.87
CA GLY A 481 -0.38 1.46 -6.90
C GLY A 481 0.83 2.22 -7.46
N GLY A 482 0.84 2.52 -8.76
CA GLY A 482 1.86 3.33 -9.38
C GLY A 482 1.85 4.76 -8.83
N ARG A 483 2.98 5.24 -8.33
CA ARG A 483 3.14 6.60 -7.80
C ARG A 483 4.57 7.09 -7.90
N GLU A 484 4.71 8.40 -8.10
CA GLU A 484 6.01 9.07 -8.05
C GLU A 484 6.63 9.01 -6.65
N ALA A 485 7.94 9.28 -6.56
CA ALA A 485 8.58 9.50 -5.27
C ALA A 485 7.91 10.66 -4.53
N GLN A 486 7.80 10.54 -3.21
CA GLN A 486 7.18 11.58 -2.39
C GLN A 486 8.02 12.86 -2.47
N SER A 487 7.35 13.99 -2.77
CA SER A 487 8.01 15.29 -2.78
C SER A 487 8.51 15.67 -1.39
N LEU A 488 9.57 16.47 -1.30
CA LEU A 488 10.08 16.96 -0.01
C LEU A 488 9.00 17.78 0.74
N GLN A 489 8.16 18.51 0.01
CA GLN A 489 7.04 19.27 0.56
C GLN A 489 5.96 18.37 1.21
N ASP A 490 5.59 17.30 0.53
CA ASP A 490 4.62 16.34 1.05
C ASP A 490 5.19 15.56 2.24
N ALA A 491 6.47 15.18 2.19
CA ALA A 491 7.15 14.52 3.27
C ALA A 491 7.14 15.36 4.56
N ALA A 492 7.40 16.67 4.47
CA ALA A 492 7.26 17.54 5.64
C ALA A 492 5.82 17.75 6.10
N THR A 493 4.87 17.84 5.17
CA THR A 493 3.46 17.99 5.53
C THR A 493 2.98 16.75 6.29
N ALA A 494 3.37 15.56 5.83
CA ALA A 494 3.15 14.30 6.53
C ALA A 494 3.85 14.28 7.89
N PHE A 495 5.10 14.76 7.98
CA PHE A 495 5.82 14.85 9.26
C PHE A 495 5.11 15.76 10.27
N LEU A 496 4.65 16.95 9.87
CA LEU A 496 3.94 17.86 10.78
C LEU A 496 2.65 17.24 11.31
N ARG A 497 1.89 16.56 10.45
CA ARG A 497 0.71 15.80 10.88
C ARG A 497 1.09 14.69 11.86
N SER A 498 2.21 13.99 11.60
CA SER A 498 2.70 12.96 12.51
C SER A 498 3.15 13.51 13.87
N MET A 499 3.41 14.81 14.01
CA MET A 499 3.66 15.43 15.33
C MET A 499 2.37 15.73 16.11
N GLU A 500 1.23 15.85 15.43
CA GLU A 500 -0.09 15.99 16.08
C GLU A 500 -0.57 14.64 16.63
N ASP A 501 -0.16 13.54 15.99
CA ASP A 501 -0.49 12.19 16.40
C ASP A 501 0.59 11.60 17.31
N THR A 502 0.23 11.27 18.56
CA THR A 502 1.12 10.43 19.38
C THR A 502 0.85 8.96 19.11
N TYR A 503 1.89 8.13 19.09
CA TYR A 503 1.72 6.68 19.03
C TYR A 503 1.18 6.08 20.35
N LYS A 504 0.94 6.89 21.39
CA LYS A 504 0.54 6.42 22.73
C LYS A 504 -0.91 6.81 23.01
N CYS A 505 -1.61 5.99 23.77
CA CYS A 505 -2.99 6.29 24.18
C CYS A 505 -3.01 7.18 25.44
N VAL A 506 -2.84 8.49 25.29
CA VAL A 506 -2.83 9.43 26.43
C VAL A 506 -4.16 10.15 26.64
N SER A 507 -4.97 10.28 25.59
CA SER A 507 -6.31 10.86 25.62
C SER A 507 -7.39 9.87 25.19
N GLN A 508 -8.66 10.14 25.49
CA GLN A 508 -9.80 9.35 24.98
C GLN A 508 -9.78 9.25 23.45
N ALA A 509 -9.49 10.36 22.76
CA ALA A 509 -9.37 10.40 21.31
C ALA A 509 -8.26 9.48 20.78
N ASP A 510 -7.15 9.32 21.50
CA ASP A 510 -6.09 8.38 21.10
C ASP A 510 -6.53 6.92 21.21
N TYR A 511 -7.27 6.56 22.26
CA TYR A 511 -7.85 5.22 22.40
C TYR A 511 -8.88 4.94 21.28
N GLU A 512 -9.75 5.90 20.99
CA GLU A 512 -10.75 5.80 19.92
C GLU A 512 -10.09 5.67 18.55
N ARG A 513 -9.14 6.56 18.21
CA ARG A 513 -8.38 6.53 16.96
C ARG A 513 -7.62 5.22 16.79
N LEU A 514 -6.92 4.76 17.83
CA LEU A 514 -6.15 3.53 17.75
C LEU A 514 -7.06 2.29 17.63
N ALA A 515 -8.19 2.25 18.34
CA ALA A 515 -9.16 1.17 18.19
C ALA A 515 -9.75 1.16 16.77
N LEU A 516 -10.14 2.33 16.23
CA LEU A 516 -10.64 2.46 14.86
C LEU A 516 -9.63 2.01 13.81
N ALA A 517 -8.34 2.28 14.03
CA ALA A 517 -7.24 1.90 13.15
C ALA A 517 -6.67 0.50 13.44
N THR A 518 -7.43 -0.38 14.11
CA THR A 518 -6.96 -1.74 14.38
C THR A 518 -6.75 -2.48 13.08
N PRO A 519 -5.51 -2.90 12.72
CA PRO A 519 -5.20 -3.57 11.46
C PRO A 519 -6.19 -4.70 11.18
N GLY A 520 -6.45 -5.00 9.92
CA GLY A 520 -7.25 -6.14 9.50
C GLY A 520 -8.73 -6.14 9.92
N LEU A 521 -9.22 -5.21 10.75
CA LEU A 521 -10.62 -5.14 11.22
C LEU A 521 -11.42 -4.03 10.53
N ARG A 522 -12.75 -4.14 10.57
CA ARG A 522 -13.71 -3.09 10.22
C ARG A 522 -14.39 -2.57 11.49
N VAL A 523 -13.76 -1.61 12.14
CA VAL A 523 -14.32 -0.98 13.35
C VAL A 523 -15.22 0.18 12.92
N ALA A 524 -16.54 0.02 13.05
CA ALA A 524 -17.49 1.05 12.69
C ALA A 524 -17.46 2.24 13.66
N GLN A 525 -17.25 1.96 14.94
CA GLN A 525 -17.18 2.98 15.97
C GLN A 525 -16.39 2.49 17.18
N ALA A 526 -15.66 3.41 17.80
CA ALA A 526 -15.05 3.22 19.11
C ALA A 526 -15.38 4.43 19.99
N LYS A 527 -15.62 4.18 21.28
CA LYS A 527 -15.83 5.23 22.29
C LYS A 527 -15.01 4.93 23.53
N ALA A 528 -14.12 5.83 23.91
CA ALA A 528 -13.30 5.68 25.10
C ALA A 528 -13.94 6.40 26.29
N ILE A 529 -14.05 5.68 27.41
CA ILE A 529 -14.65 6.15 28.64
C ILE A 529 -13.60 6.07 29.74
N ALA A 530 -13.21 7.24 30.25
CA ALA A 530 -12.19 7.33 31.30
C ALA A 530 -12.82 7.11 32.68
N GLY A 531 -12.18 6.30 33.51
CA GLY A 531 -12.61 6.02 34.90
C GLY A 531 -13.81 5.09 35.03
N PHE A 532 -14.37 4.60 33.92
CA PHE A 532 -15.46 3.62 33.91
C PHE A 532 -14.89 2.21 33.93
N ASP A 533 -15.23 1.44 34.96
CA ASP A 533 -14.94 0.01 35.03
C ASP A 533 -16.24 -0.80 34.80
N PRO A 534 -16.34 -1.61 33.73
CA PRO A 534 -17.49 -2.47 33.50
C PRO A 534 -17.73 -3.50 34.61
N ASP A 535 -16.69 -3.89 35.37
CA ASP A 535 -16.79 -4.83 36.49
C ASP A 535 -17.23 -4.13 37.79
N GLU A 536 -17.08 -2.80 37.88
CA GLU A 536 -17.52 -1.97 39.01
C GLU A 536 -18.41 -0.78 38.53
N PRO A 537 -19.58 -1.06 37.89
CA PRO A 537 -20.33 -0.04 37.14
C PRO A 537 -20.96 1.08 37.99
N THR A 538 -21.08 0.87 39.30
CA THR A 538 -21.66 1.83 40.27
C THR A 538 -20.60 2.53 41.12
N GLY A 539 -19.33 2.17 40.97
CA GLY A 539 -18.21 2.70 41.74
C GLY A 539 -17.28 3.57 40.91
N HIS A 540 -16.51 4.43 41.57
CA HIS A 540 -15.29 4.97 40.96
C HIS A 540 -14.25 3.86 40.98
N SER A 541 -13.71 3.48 39.82
CA SER A 541 -12.67 2.46 39.77
C SER A 541 -11.50 2.84 40.69
N ARG A 542 -11.04 1.88 41.48
CA ARG A 542 -9.92 2.07 42.41
C ARG A 542 -8.57 2.18 41.70
N ILE A 543 -8.54 1.85 40.41
CA ILE A 543 -7.36 1.92 39.55
C ILE A 543 -7.65 2.81 38.34
N PRO A 544 -6.64 3.46 37.74
CA PRO A 544 -6.82 4.16 36.48
C PRO A 544 -7.26 3.17 35.39
N VAL A 545 -8.50 3.30 34.93
CA VAL A 545 -9.08 2.44 33.88
C VAL A 545 -9.60 3.29 32.73
N VAL A 546 -9.38 2.82 31.51
CA VAL A 546 -10.04 3.34 30.30
C VAL A 546 -10.78 2.18 29.65
N THR A 547 -12.10 2.32 29.55
CA THR A 547 -12.93 1.33 28.87
C THR A 547 -13.25 1.81 27.47
N VAL A 548 -12.93 1.00 26.47
CA VAL A 548 -13.18 1.30 25.06
C VAL A 548 -14.33 0.44 24.56
N VAL A 549 -15.45 1.08 24.26
CA VAL A 549 -16.63 0.45 23.70
C VAL A 549 -16.47 0.38 22.20
N VAL A 550 -16.56 -0.81 21.61
CA VAL A 550 -16.28 -1.03 20.19
C VAL A 550 -17.45 -1.66 19.47
N ARG A 551 -17.79 -1.13 18.29
CA ARG A 551 -18.83 -1.66 17.42
C ARG A 551 -18.20 -2.07 16.09
N PRO A 552 -18.31 -3.36 15.68
CA PRO A 552 -17.86 -3.78 14.36
C PRO A 552 -18.81 -3.26 13.28
N TRP A 553 -18.29 -3.10 12.07
CA TRP A 553 -19.16 -2.93 10.91
C TRP A 553 -19.69 -4.29 10.45
N SER A 554 -21.01 -4.41 10.32
CA SER A 554 -21.69 -5.56 9.72
C SER A 554 -23.00 -5.11 9.10
N ALA A 555 -23.56 -5.93 8.20
CA ALA A 555 -24.87 -5.71 7.59
C ALA A 555 -26.05 -6.01 8.54
N GLN A 556 -25.78 -6.58 9.71
CA GLN A 556 -26.78 -6.81 10.75
C GLN A 556 -27.19 -5.47 11.39
N GLU A 557 -28.46 -5.32 11.78
CA GLU A 557 -28.97 -4.05 12.36
C GLU A 557 -28.27 -3.66 13.67
N ARG A 558 -27.95 -4.64 14.51
CA ARG A 558 -27.37 -4.45 15.85
C ARG A 558 -26.14 -5.32 16.03
N PRO A 559 -25.05 -4.99 15.33
CA PRO A 559 -23.88 -5.85 15.31
C PRO A 559 -23.16 -5.84 16.66
N MET A 560 -22.81 -7.01 17.15
CA MET A 560 -22.04 -7.19 18.38
C MET A 560 -20.64 -7.70 18.04
N PRO A 561 -19.57 -7.15 18.66
CA PRO A 561 -18.25 -7.70 18.49
C PRO A 561 -18.15 -9.09 19.12
N ASP A 562 -17.41 -9.99 18.48
CA ASP A 562 -17.06 -11.27 19.07
C ASP A 562 -15.77 -11.18 19.91
N ALA A 563 -15.39 -12.32 20.53
CA ALA A 563 -14.22 -12.38 21.38
C ALA A 563 -12.91 -12.16 20.61
N ALA A 564 -12.81 -12.59 19.35
CA ALA A 564 -11.59 -12.44 18.55
C ALA A 564 -11.37 -10.98 18.15
N PHE A 565 -12.44 -10.31 17.72
CA PHE A 565 -12.45 -8.88 17.40
C PHE A 565 -12.05 -8.03 18.62
N MET A 566 -12.67 -8.28 19.78
CA MET A 566 -12.30 -7.55 21.01
C MET A 566 -10.88 -7.85 21.46
N ALA A 567 -10.42 -9.11 21.36
CA ALA A 567 -9.06 -9.49 21.73
C ALA A 567 -8.00 -8.82 20.84
N ALA A 568 -8.26 -8.68 19.54
CA ALA A 568 -7.37 -7.98 18.62
C ALA A 568 -7.24 -6.49 18.98
N ILE A 569 -8.36 -5.82 19.23
CA ILE A 569 -8.35 -4.40 19.67
C ILE A 569 -7.68 -4.27 21.05
N GLN A 570 -7.99 -5.17 21.98
CA GLN A 570 -7.38 -5.19 23.32
C GLN A 570 -5.86 -5.31 23.23
N ALA A 571 -5.35 -6.27 22.44
CA ALA A 571 -3.92 -6.48 22.25
C ALA A 571 -3.22 -5.26 21.63
N GLN A 572 -3.90 -4.57 20.71
CA GLN A 572 -3.42 -3.32 20.15
C GLN A 572 -3.34 -2.21 21.18
N LEU A 573 -4.43 -1.93 21.90
CA LEU A 573 -4.45 -0.87 22.91
C LEU A 573 -3.44 -1.13 24.04
N GLU A 574 -3.25 -2.39 24.43
CA GLU A 574 -2.29 -2.82 25.45
C GLU A 574 -0.84 -2.45 25.09
N ARG A 575 -0.50 -2.46 23.80
CA ARG A 575 0.84 -2.09 23.31
C ARG A 575 1.16 -0.61 23.48
N TYR A 576 0.14 0.25 23.57
CA TYR A 576 0.29 1.71 23.50
C TYR A 576 -0.28 2.45 24.71
N ARG A 577 -0.91 1.75 25.67
CA ARG A 577 -1.42 2.35 26.89
C ARG A 577 -0.29 2.86 27.80
N PRO A 578 -0.55 3.86 28.66
CA PRO A 578 0.37 4.26 29.71
C PRO A 578 0.56 3.14 30.74
N VAL A 579 1.76 3.09 31.32
CA VAL A 579 2.06 2.21 32.47
C VAL A 579 1.13 2.57 33.63
N CYS A 580 0.70 1.57 34.40
CA CYS A 580 -0.28 1.69 35.50
C CYS A 580 -1.72 2.07 35.11
N THR A 581 -2.05 2.22 33.82
CA THR A 581 -3.44 2.32 33.35
C THR A 581 -3.93 0.96 32.88
N SER A 582 -5.11 0.53 33.32
CA SER A 582 -5.81 -0.65 32.78
C SER A 582 -6.65 -0.22 31.57
N VAL A 583 -6.66 -1.02 30.51
CA VAL A 583 -7.57 -0.83 29.37
C VAL A 583 -8.48 -2.03 29.24
N LYS A 584 -9.77 -1.79 28.99
CA LYS A 584 -10.78 -2.84 28.81
C LYS A 584 -11.58 -2.57 27.54
N VAL A 585 -11.66 -3.55 26.65
CA VAL A 585 -12.50 -3.48 25.44
C VAL A 585 -13.82 -4.19 25.70
N VAL A 586 -14.95 -3.51 25.44
CA VAL A 586 -16.29 -4.03 25.73
C VAL A 586 -17.25 -3.82 24.55
N PRO A 587 -18.31 -4.64 24.42
CA PRO A 587 -19.36 -4.40 23.43
C PRO A 587 -20.27 -3.23 23.85
N PRO A 588 -20.99 -2.60 22.91
CA PRO A 588 -22.03 -1.63 23.22
C PRO A 588 -23.26 -2.32 23.84
N GLN A 589 -24.00 -1.58 24.66
CA GLN A 589 -25.30 -2.01 25.16
C GLN A 589 -26.43 -1.40 24.30
N TYR A 590 -27.13 -2.23 23.52
CA TYR A 590 -28.30 -1.74 22.76
C TYR A 590 -29.51 -1.53 23.68
N VAL A 591 -30.02 -0.31 23.73
CA VAL A 591 -31.13 0.11 24.61
C VAL A 591 -32.36 0.51 23.77
N PRO A 592 -33.52 -0.13 23.96
CA PRO A 592 -34.74 0.25 23.26
C PRO A 592 -35.29 1.56 23.80
N VAL A 593 -35.66 2.46 22.88
CA VAL A 593 -36.31 3.74 23.20
C VAL A 593 -37.71 3.79 22.57
N GLY A 594 -38.65 4.38 23.29
CA GLY A 594 -40.02 4.57 22.82
C GLY A 594 -40.19 6.00 22.32
N ILE A 595 -40.81 6.17 21.16
CA ILE A 595 -41.06 7.49 20.58
C ILE A 595 -42.56 7.60 20.28
N SER A 596 -43.19 8.68 20.76
CA SER A 596 -44.58 9.00 20.46
C SER A 596 -44.63 10.29 19.65
N LEU A 597 -45.28 10.24 18.49
CA LEU A 597 -45.34 11.33 17.51
C LEU A 597 -46.78 11.64 17.11
N GLN A 598 -47.13 12.92 17.13
CA GLN A 598 -48.31 13.46 16.44
C GLN A 598 -47.82 14.40 15.35
N VAL A 599 -48.11 14.08 14.09
CA VAL A 599 -47.58 14.81 12.93
C VAL A 599 -48.73 15.21 12.03
N ARG A 600 -48.73 16.48 11.63
CA ARG A 600 -49.61 17.01 10.61
C ARG A 600 -48.88 17.01 9.28
N GLY A 601 -49.43 16.34 8.29
CA GLY A 601 -48.72 16.16 7.02
C GLY A 601 -49.52 15.40 5.99
N ARG A 602 -49.12 15.54 4.73
CA ARG A 602 -49.80 14.87 3.62
C ARG A 602 -48.78 14.41 2.59
N GLY A 603 -48.78 13.12 2.30
CA GLY A 603 -47.93 12.53 1.27
C GLY A 603 -48.08 11.01 1.24
N PRO A 604 -47.92 10.36 0.07
CA PRO A 604 -47.93 8.91 -0.02
C PRO A 604 -46.72 8.34 0.74
N GLY A 605 -46.95 7.39 1.65
CA GLY A 605 -45.87 6.72 2.39
C GLY A 605 -45.23 7.56 3.51
N LEU A 606 -45.85 8.67 3.92
CA LEU A 606 -45.32 9.57 4.97
C LEU A 606 -44.96 8.84 6.27
N GLU A 607 -45.80 7.91 6.73
CA GLU A 607 -45.54 7.13 7.95
C GLU A 607 -44.28 6.27 7.85
N ALA A 608 -44.04 5.65 6.69
CA ALA A 608 -42.84 4.88 6.42
C ALA A 608 -41.60 5.79 6.33
N ALA A 609 -41.74 6.98 5.74
CA ALA A 609 -40.67 7.97 5.68
C ALA A 609 -40.28 8.48 7.07
N ILE A 610 -41.27 8.79 7.93
CA ILE A 610 -41.06 9.20 9.32
C ILE A 610 -40.35 8.08 10.08
N ARG A 611 -40.83 6.83 10.00
CA ARG A 611 -40.19 5.69 10.66
C ARG A 611 -38.73 5.56 10.23
N LYS A 612 -38.47 5.60 8.93
CA LYS A 612 -37.11 5.49 8.37
C LYS A 612 -36.20 6.62 8.86
N GLN A 613 -36.72 7.86 8.98
CA GLN A 613 -35.94 8.99 9.48
C GLN A 613 -35.66 8.86 10.98
N VAL A 614 -36.63 8.41 11.78
CA VAL A 614 -36.43 8.14 13.20
C VAL A 614 -35.36 7.06 13.40
N GLU A 615 -35.43 5.98 12.64
CA GLU A 615 -34.41 4.92 12.66
C GLU A 615 -33.03 5.46 12.24
N ALA A 616 -32.97 6.30 11.21
CA ALA A 616 -31.75 6.96 10.77
C ALA A 616 -31.17 7.93 11.81
N TYR A 617 -32.00 8.68 12.54
CA TYR A 617 -31.56 9.59 13.61
C TYR A 617 -30.96 8.84 14.80
N LEU A 618 -31.49 7.66 15.13
CA LEU A 618 -30.98 6.81 16.20
C LEU A 618 -29.73 6.02 15.78
N GLU A 619 -29.43 5.95 14.48
CA GLU A 619 -28.30 5.21 13.94
C GLU A 619 -26.95 5.86 14.34
N THR A 620 -26.16 5.16 15.14
CA THR A 620 -24.81 5.60 15.52
C THR A 620 -23.84 5.59 14.34
N GLY A 621 -22.95 6.60 14.28
CA GLY A 621 -22.00 6.80 13.18
C GLY A 621 -22.55 7.66 12.04
N ARG A 622 -23.86 7.95 12.05
CA ARG A 622 -24.51 8.89 11.13
C ARG A 622 -24.60 10.27 11.78
N GLN A 623 -24.36 11.32 10.98
CA GLN A 623 -24.40 12.73 11.43
C GLN A 623 -23.57 13.01 12.71
N GLY A 624 -22.48 12.26 12.93
CA GLY A 624 -21.59 12.46 14.08
C GLY A 624 -22.06 11.83 15.40
N ARG A 625 -23.17 11.09 15.42
CA ARG A 625 -23.69 10.45 16.64
C ARG A 625 -22.76 9.36 17.18
N ALA A 626 -22.27 9.53 18.41
CA ALA A 626 -21.37 8.63 19.11
C ALA A 626 -22.10 7.62 20.02
N ILE A 627 -21.39 6.57 20.44
CA ILE A 627 -21.85 5.68 21.51
C ILE A 627 -22.04 6.50 22.79
N GLY A 628 -23.17 6.32 23.47
CA GLY A 628 -23.52 7.04 24.69
C GLY A 628 -24.18 8.40 24.49
N ASP A 629 -24.32 8.88 23.25
CA ASP A 629 -24.95 10.17 22.98
C ASP A 629 -26.45 10.18 23.31
N PRO A 630 -26.95 11.25 23.94
CA PRO A 630 -28.36 11.36 24.30
C PRO A 630 -29.28 11.44 23.08
N VAL A 631 -30.52 10.97 23.21
CA VAL A 631 -31.57 11.21 22.21
C VAL A 631 -32.16 12.57 22.51
N VAL A 632 -31.83 13.56 21.68
CA VAL A 632 -32.24 14.95 21.87
C VAL A 632 -33.55 15.17 21.14
N LYS A 633 -34.56 15.64 21.87
CA LYS A 633 -35.92 15.81 21.35
C LYS A 633 -35.99 16.86 20.25
N ASP A 634 -35.31 17.99 20.44
CA ASP A 634 -35.36 19.12 19.50
C ASP A 634 -34.64 18.80 18.18
N ASP A 635 -33.54 18.05 18.22
CA ASP A 635 -32.81 17.61 17.03
C ASP A 635 -33.67 16.66 16.19
N LEU A 636 -34.30 15.66 16.82
CA LEU A 636 -35.21 14.75 16.12
C LEU A 636 -36.41 15.50 15.53
N MET A 637 -36.96 16.48 16.27
CA MET A 637 -38.04 17.31 15.77
C MET A 637 -37.62 18.11 14.53
N ALA A 638 -36.44 18.71 14.55
CA ALA A 638 -35.89 19.47 13.42
C ALA A 638 -35.69 18.57 12.17
N GLU A 639 -35.16 17.37 12.36
CA GLU A 639 -35.01 16.41 11.25
C GLU A 639 -36.35 15.98 10.67
N LEU A 640 -37.33 15.68 11.51
CA LEU A 640 -38.67 15.31 11.04
C LEU A 640 -39.38 16.46 10.31
N MET A 641 -39.18 17.71 10.75
CA MET A 641 -39.72 18.89 10.07
C MET A 641 -39.08 19.14 8.70
N SER A 642 -37.89 18.58 8.44
CA SER A 642 -37.21 18.69 7.15
C SER A 642 -37.70 17.67 6.11
N LEU A 643 -38.52 16.69 6.53
CA LEU A 643 -39.04 15.67 5.62
C LEU A 643 -40.13 16.21 4.71
N ASP A 644 -40.03 15.88 3.42
CA ASP A 644 -41.07 16.18 2.44
C ASP A 644 -42.42 15.57 2.85
N GLY A 645 -43.45 16.41 2.92
CA GLY A 645 -44.80 16.02 3.30
C GLY A 645 -45.12 16.20 4.80
N VAL A 646 -44.14 16.52 5.65
CA VAL A 646 -44.38 16.97 7.03
C VAL A 646 -44.65 18.49 7.02
N MET A 647 -45.84 18.91 7.46
CA MET A 647 -46.16 20.33 7.63
C MET A 647 -45.83 20.81 9.04
N GLN A 648 -46.08 19.97 10.05
CA GLN A 648 -45.85 20.30 11.44
C GLN A 648 -45.72 19.04 12.30
N VAL A 649 -44.80 19.04 13.26
CA VAL A 649 -44.77 18.07 14.37
C VAL A 649 -45.55 18.68 15.54
N GLU A 650 -46.75 18.16 15.84
CA GLU A 650 -47.63 18.67 16.91
C GLU A 650 -47.16 18.24 18.30
N ARG A 651 -46.66 17.00 18.41
CA ARG A 651 -46.17 16.43 19.68
C ARG A 651 -45.06 15.43 19.42
N LEU A 652 -43.99 15.53 20.19
CA LEU A 652 -42.90 14.55 20.26
C LEU A 652 -42.59 14.24 21.72
N GLU A 653 -42.63 12.96 22.07
CA GLU A 653 -42.26 12.46 23.40
C GLU A 653 -41.31 11.27 23.27
N LEU A 654 -40.24 11.32 24.07
CA LEU A 654 -39.27 10.25 24.21
C LEU A 654 -39.59 9.48 25.50
N ARG A 655 -39.55 8.15 25.46
CA ARG A 655 -39.85 7.28 26.60
C ARG A 655 -38.72 6.29 26.82
N ALA A 656 -38.24 6.22 28.06
CA ALA A 656 -37.36 5.14 28.50
C ALA A 656 -38.16 3.83 28.61
N LEU A 657 -37.84 2.82 27.79
CA LEU A 657 -38.49 1.51 27.86
C LEU A 657 -37.77 0.55 28.83
N ARG A 658 -36.55 0.90 29.25
CA ARG A 658 -35.71 0.15 30.17
C ARG A 658 -34.96 1.09 31.12
N PRO A 659 -34.56 0.61 32.31
CA PRO A 659 -33.82 1.42 33.30
C PRO A 659 -32.38 1.79 32.88
N ASP A 660 -31.93 1.34 31.70
CA ASP A 660 -30.61 1.68 31.14
C ASP A 660 -30.56 3.08 30.49
N CYS A 661 -31.67 3.80 30.51
CA CYS A 661 -31.80 5.19 30.09
C CYS A 661 -32.84 5.91 30.95
N TYR A 662 -32.75 7.24 31.05
CA TYR A 662 -33.74 8.05 31.76
C TYR A 662 -34.01 9.36 31.01
N GLU A 663 -35.20 9.92 31.22
CA GLU A 663 -35.60 11.21 30.66
C GLU A 663 -35.07 12.33 31.57
N ASP A 664 -34.38 13.31 30.99
CA ASP A 664 -33.93 14.49 31.72
C ASP A 664 -35.04 15.58 31.78
N PRO A 665 -34.88 16.64 32.59
CA PRO A 665 -35.92 17.67 32.73
C PRO A 665 -36.30 18.42 31.44
N ARG A 666 -35.51 18.29 30.36
CA ARG A 666 -35.82 18.87 29.04
C ARG A 666 -36.63 17.92 28.16
N GLY A 667 -36.83 16.68 28.59
CA GLY A 667 -37.45 15.63 27.81
C GLY A 667 -36.49 14.91 26.87
N ASP A 668 -35.18 15.11 27.03
CA ASP A 668 -34.16 14.37 26.30
C ASP A 668 -33.90 13.02 26.99
N LEU A 669 -33.56 12.00 26.20
CA LEU A 669 -33.24 10.68 26.75
C LEU A 669 -31.72 10.56 26.98
N ARG A 670 -31.31 10.45 28.25
CA ARG A 670 -29.93 10.18 28.65
C ARG A 670 -29.65 8.68 28.65
N LEU A 671 -28.61 8.29 27.94
CA LEU A 671 -28.13 6.91 27.86
C LEU A 671 -26.95 6.69 28.81
N LYS A 672 -26.70 5.43 29.19
CA LYS A 672 -25.39 5.04 29.74
C LYS A 672 -24.29 5.31 28.70
N GLN A 673 -23.08 5.61 29.17
CA GLN A 673 -21.97 6.00 28.29
C GLN A 673 -21.53 4.91 27.29
N ASN A 674 -21.84 3.64 27.58
CA ASN A 674 -21.58 2.50 26.70
C ASN A 674 -22.81 2.02 25.90
N ALA A 675 -23.91 2.79 25.91
CA ALA A 675 -25.16 2.37 25.30
C ALA A 675 -25.41 2.98 23.92
N ILE A 676 -26.15 2.26 23.09
CA ILE A 676 -26.63 2.68 21.77
C ILE A 676 -28.16 2.58 21.78
N ALA A 677 -28.84 3.70 21.54
CA ALA A 677 -30.29 3.71 21.42
C ALA A 677 -30.74 3.04 20.11
N TYR A 678 -31.85 2.29 20.16
CA TYR A 678 -32.55 1.83 18.97
C TYR A 678 -34.06 1.96 19.15
N LEU A 679 -34.79 2.06 18.05
CA LEU A 679 -36.24 2.20 18.09
C LEU A 679 -36.90 0.92 18.61
N GLY A 680 -37.42 0.98 19.84
CA GLY A 680 -38.14 -0.14 20.45
C GLY A 680 -39.64 -0.12 20.18
N SER A 681 -40.24 1.08 20.18
CA SER A 681 -41.66 1.30 19.87
C SER A 681 -41.87 2.67 19.25
N LEU A 682 -42.72 2.75 18.23
CA LEU A 682 -43.11 4.02 17.59
C LEU A 682 -44.63 4.13 17.58
N ASP A 683 -45.17 5.06 18.38
CA ASP A 683 -46.58 5.42 18.39
C ASP A 683 -46.78 6.65 17.50
N LEU A 684 -47.16 6.44 16.24
CA LEU A 684 -47.31 7.51 15.24
C LEU A 684 -48.79 7.79 14.95
N GLN A 685 -49.19 9.05 15.07
CA GLN A 685 -50.50 9.54 14.64
C GLN A 685 -50.31 10.63 13.58
N THR A 686 -50.82 10.38 12.36
CA THR A 686 -50.80 11.35 11.26
C THR A 686 -52.16 12.00 11.07
N ARG A 687 -52.20 13.31 10.80
CA ARG A 687 -53.42 14.10 10.58
C ARG A 687 -53.37 14.94 9.31
#